data_AF-A0A9Q0R3Y4-F1
#
_entry.id   AF-A0A9Q0R3Y4-F1
#
_cell.length_a   1.000
_cell.length_b   1.000
_cell.length_c   1.000
_cell.angle_alpha   90.00
_cell.angle_beta   90.00
_cell.angle_gamma   90.00
#
_symmetry.space_group_name_H-M   'P 1'
#
loop_
_entity.id
_entity.type
_entity.pdbx_description
1 polymer ?
#
loop_
_entity_poly.entity_id
_entity_poly.type
_entity_poly.pdbx_seq_one_letter_code
_entity_poly.pdbx_strand_id
1 'polypeptide(L)'
;MATTYQSLLDTPKKNPTVSCKVVFLFVFSAAIICPSAFLAFRAINNTPHLSLPYSQICGLLHDQTSCLQLFLNKSVSLIVDGIYTANHLSHRINDVRERAALADCMELMDLSIDRLKDSNVAIGSGSTGSLTNAHSWLSSVLTNHETCLDGLKGGPTQSAMKFLLQDLITRDKASLAMFIAISPSAKEELRPLRRGFPTWVTSKDRKLLESLPKDLKINANVVVAKDGSGMYKTVKEAIASAPDNGKTRYVIYVKKGTYQENVEVGKNKKNVMLVGDGMDSTIITGSLNVIDGSTTFNSATVAAVGDGFIAQDLWIQNTAGAVKQQAVALRVGADQSVINRCRIDAYQDTLYAHTLRQFYRDCYITGTVDFIFGNAAVVFQNCKLVARKPMSGQQNMVTAQGRTDPNQNTGTSIQSCQIIPSSDLASVKSSFPTYLGRPWKEYSRTVVMQSSISDHIYPQGWAPWDGDFALKTLYYGEYSNSGAGAGTSNRVNWTGYHVITNSAEAKKFTVAELIQGGVWLKSTGVTYTEGVDARPDDSPYWPKWNVKRSGIGVVSPKVVYKLLDGIHLSRDISLFESKSNEELTNKIILGIINAFIKKEKSAIEKLKEEFDKRAVESKKRATILNSVAAEADKRATDLEAMLLTAEQKLQEVEERIPEKITKALEDYKSSDDLKDFVAKFDALNDFRHELARPTFFNGIHLLCDYVHKLGRKDFDFSNLILMSMPPPTQKQ
;
A
#
# COMPACT_ATOMS: atom_id res chain seq x y z
N MET A 1 -54.08 78.52 59.53
CA MET A 1 -55.08 77.47 59.23
C MET A 1 -54.75 76.84 57.89
N ALA A 2 -54.78 75.50 57.83
CA ALA A 2 -54.97 74.60 56.67
C ALA A 2 -53.93 74.53 55.50
N THR A 3 -53.28 73.35 55.42
CA THR A 3 -52.99 72.43 54.26
C THR A 3 -52.36 72.97 52.96
N THR A 4 -51.06 72.79 52.69
CA THR A 4 -50.27 71.66 52.08
C THR A 4 -50.42 71.37 50.57
N TYR A 5 -49.42 71.77 49.77
CA TYR A 5 -48.80 71.02 48.67
C TYR A 5 -47.38 71.56 48.37
N GLN A 6 -46.51 70.70 47.81
CA GLN A 6 -45.06 70.62 48.01
C GLN A 6 -44.25 70.83 46.70
N SER A 7 -42.98 71.22 46.80
CA SER A 7 -42.03 71.40 45.68
C SER A 7 -40.91 70.34 45.68
N LEU A 8 -40.29 70.08 44.51
CA LEU A 8 -38.85 69.78 44.37
C LEU A 8 -38.38 69.66 42.89
N LEU A 9 -37.59 70.66 42.47
CA LEU A 9 -36.43 70.72 41.55
C LEU A 9 -36.34 69.80 40.30
N ASP A 10 -36.32 70.46 39.13
CA ASP A 10 -36.07 69.90 37.79
C ASP A 10 -34.71 70.34 37.19
N THR A 11 -34.05 69.42 36.47
CA THR A 11 -33.17 69.72 35.31
C THR A 11 -33.12 68.52 34.32
N PRO A 12 -33.21 68.77 33.00
CA PRO A 12 -32.62 67.86 31.98
C PRO A 12 -31.79 68.61 30.91
N LYS A 13 -30.52 68.23 30.69
CA LYS A 13 -29.92 67.28 29.70
C LYS A 13 -29.74 67.82 28.26
N LYS A 14 -28.46 67.88 27.85
CA LYS A 14 -27.92 68.21 26.52
C LYS A 14 -27.75 66.95 25.65
N ASN A 15 -27.88 67.12 24.32
CA ASN A 15 -27.48 66.20 23.25
C ASN A 15 -25.98 65.82 23.32
N PRO A 16 -25.60 64.68 22.69
CA PRO A 16 -24.77 64.84 21.50
C PRO A 16 -25.09 63.87 20.33
N THR A 17 -24.81 64.40 19.15
CA THR A 17 -24.70 63.79 17.82
C THR A 17 -23.60 62.73 17.70
N VAL A 18 -23.91 61.45 17.47
CA VAL A 18 -23.10 60.47 16.68
C VAL A 18 -23.98 59.24 16.40
N SER A 19 -24.54 59.06 15.20
CA SER A 19 -24.80 57.72 14.61
C SER A 19 -25.41 57.79 13.19
N CYS A 20 -24.80 58.53 12.26
CA CYS A 20 -25.19 58.44 10.84
C CYS A 20 -24.01 58.06 9.94
N LYS A 21 -22.76 58.28 10.39
CA LYS A 21 -21.55 57.83 9.68
C LYS A 21 -21.28 56.33 9.83
N VAL A 22 -21.71 55.70 10.93
CA VAL A 22 -21.46 54.27 11.20
C VAL A 22 -22.39 53.38 10.38
N VAL A 23 -23.66 53.77 10.22
CA VAL A 23 -24.63 53.03 9.40
C VAL A 23 -24.27 53.10 7.92
N PHE A 24 -23.81 54.26 7.43
CA PHE A 24 -23.35 54.39 6.05
C PHE A 24 -22.09 53.57 5.75
N LEU A 25 -21.16 53.45 6.71
CA LEU A 25 -19.97 52.60 6.58
C LEU A 25 -20.33 51.11 6.57
N PHE A 26 -21.32 50.67 7.35
CA PHE A 26 -21.79 49.27 7.36
C PHE A 26 -22.50 48.87 6.07
N VAL A 27 -23.33 49.76 5.51
CA VAL A 27 -24.05 49.46 4.25
C VAL A 27 -23.11 49.45 3.05
N PHE A 28 -22.11 50.35 2.99
CA PHE A 28 -21.10 50.33 1.93
C PHE A 28 -20.15 49.13 2.03
N SER A 29 -19.75 48.73 3.24
CA SER A 29 -18.91 47.55 3.41
C SER A 29 -19.67 46.26 3.08
N ALA A 30 -20.94 46.13 3.45
CA ALA A 30 -21.77 44.99 3.04
C ALA A 30 -22.01 44.93 1.50
N ALA A 31 -22.21 46.08 0.85
CA ALA A 31 -22.42 46.15 -0.60
C ALA A 31 -21.14 45.87 -1.43
N ILE A 32 -19.95 46.00 -0.84
CA ILE A 32 -18.67 45.68 -1.51
C ILE A 32 -18.23 44.25 -1.17
N ILE A 33 -18.39 43.81 0.08
CA ILE A 33 -17.93 42.50 0.56
C ILE A 33 -18.79 41.37 0.01
N CYS A 34 -20.11 41.57 -0.15
CA CYS A 34 -21.00 40.49 -0.59
C CYS A 34 -20.83 40.13 -2.08
N PRO A 35 -20.74 41.09 -3.03
CA PRO A 35 -20.45 40.77 -4.43
C PRO A 35 -19.03 40.29 -4.66
N SER A 36 -18.04 40.79 -3.91
CA SER A 36 -16.65 40.32 -4.00
C SER A 36 -16.45 38.92 -3.40
N ALA A 37 -17.16 38.58 -2.32
CA ALA A 37 -17.20 37.20 -1.80
C ALA A 37 -17.92 36.25 -2.76
N PHE A 38 -19.01 36.70 -3.41
CA PHE A 38 -19.75 35.89 -4.38
C PHE A 38 -18.97 35.72 -5.70
N LEU A 39 -18.27 36.76 -6.17
CA LEU A 39 -17.36 36.69 -7.32
C LEU A 39 -16.09 35.88 -7.01
N ALA A 40 -15.55 35.96 -5.79
CA ALA A 40 -14.46 35.11 -5.34
C ALA A 40 -14.90 33.64 -5.25
N PHE A 41 -16.09 33.36 -4.72
CA PHE A 41 -16.63 32.00 -4.65
C PHE A 41 -16.96 31.43 -6.04
N ARG A 42 -17.47 32.26 -6.97
CA ARG A 42 -17.64 31.87 -8.38
C ARG A 42 -16.31 31.73 -9.12
N ALA A 43 -15.32 32.57 -8.85
CA ALA A 43 -13.99 32.46 -9.43
C ALA A 43 -13.24 31.21 -8.92
N ILE A 44 -13.40 30.85 -7.64
CA ILE A 44 -12.86 29.62 -7.04
C ILE A 44 -13.53 28.37 -7.63
N ASN A 45 -14.84 28.41 -7.92
CA ASN A 45 -15.57 27.25 -8.45
C ASN A 45 -15.53 27.12 -9.98
N ASN A 46 -15.26 28.20 -10.75
CA ASN A 46 -15.31 28.18 -12.22
C ASN A 46 -13.99 28.53 -12.92
N THR A 47 -12.84 28.61 -12.22
CA THR A 47 -11.54 28.72 -12.90
C THR A 47 -10.78 27.38 -12.88
N PRO A 48 -10.41 26.81 -14.04
CA PRO A 48 -9.63 25.56 -14.10
C PRO A 48 -8.17 25.70 -13.65
N HIS A 49 -7.72 26.88 -13.20
CA HIS A 49 -6.30 27.19 -13.03
C HIS A 49 -5.95 28.10 -11.83
N LEU A 50 -6.71 28.08 -10.73
CA LEU A 50 -6.19 28.60 -9.45
C LEU A 50 -5.46 27.48 -8.67
N SER A 51 -4.26 27.14 -9.16
CA SER A 51 -3.25 26.47 -8.36
C SER A 51 -2.65 27.50 -7.40
N LEU A 52 -3.31 27.75 -6.26
CA LEU A 52 -2.55 28.14 -5.07
C LEU A 52 -1.55 27.00 -4.82
N PRO A 53 -0.24 27.25 -4.72
CA PRO A 53 0.71 26.18 -4.45
C PRO A 53 0.29 25.54 -3.13
N TYR A 54 0.06 24.22 -3.13
CA TYR A 54 -0.42 23.46 -1.97
C TYR A 54 0.45 23.65 -0.71
N SER A 55 1.69 24.14 -0.87
CA SER A 55 2.55 24.62 0.22
C SER A 55 1.91 25.73 1.07
N GLN A 56 1.05 26.58 0.51
CA GLN A 56 0.32 27.61 1.27
C GLN A 56 -0.87 27.05 2.05
N ILE A 57 -1.56 26.02 1.54
CA ILE A 57 -2.65 25.34 2.26
C ILE A 57 -2.10 24.48 3.39
N CYS A 58 -1.04 23.70 3.13
CA CYS A 58 -0.35 22.95 4.18
C CYS A 58 0.43 23.88 5.15
N GLY A 59 0.76 25.11 4.75
CA GLY A 59 1.35 26.11 5.64
C GLY A 59 0.35 26.75 6.60
N LEU A 60 -0.95 26.74 6.25
CA LEU A 60 -2.05 27.23 7.10
C LEU A 60 -2.53 26.17 8.10
N LEU A 61 -2.46 24.89 7.73
CA LEU A 61 -2.75 23.75 8.60
C LEU A 61 -1.48 23.39 9.39
N HIS A 62 -1.45 23.65 10.70
CA HIS A 62 -0.31 23.32 11.57
C HIS A 62 0.00 21.80 11.68
N ASP A 63 -0.72 20.94 10.97
CA ASP A 63 -0.56 19.48 10.97
C ASP A 63 -0.47 18.91 9.53
N GLN A 64 0.69 18.32 9.22
CA GLN A 64 0.99 17.69 7.93
C GLN A 64 0.11 16.44 7.67
N THR A 65 -0.34 15.77 8.75
CA THR A 65 -1.24 14.62 8.67
C THR A 65 -2.59 15.04 8.12
N SER A 66 -3.19 16.09 8.70
CA SER A 66 -4.42 16.71 8.23
C SER A 66 -4.32 17.14 6.76
N CYS A 67 -3.16 17.66 6.32
CA CYS A 67 -2.97 18.03 4.92
C CYS A 67 -3.03 16.81 3.98
N LEU A 68 -2.37 15.70 4.34
CA LEU A 68 -2.44 14.45 3.58
C LEU A 68 -3.87 13.92 3.54
N GLN A 69 -4.58 13.87 4.67
CA GLN A 69 -5.95 13.36 4.74
C GLN A 69 -6.92 14.16 3.85
N LEU A 70 -6.80 15.48 3.82
CA LEU A 70 -7.56 16.34 2.91
C LEU A 70 -7.22 16.04 1.44
N PHE A 71 -5.94 15.82 1.14
CA PHE A 71 -5.47 15.49 -0.20
C PHE A 71 -6.02 14.14 -0.70
N LEU A 72 -6.01 13.11 0.16
CA LEU A 72 -6.60 11.81 -0.14
C LEU A 72 -8.10 11.91 -0.37
N ASN A 73 -8.83 12.66 0.48
CA ASN A 73 -10.26 12.89 0.32
C ASN A 73 -10.61 13.60 -1.00
N LYS A 74 -9.81 14.60 -1.42
CA LYS A 74 -10.02 15.26 -2.72
C LYS A 74 -9.75 14.33 -3.89
N SER A 75 -8.76 13.45 -3.76
CA SER A 75 -8.42 12.46 -4.79
C SER A 75 -9.58 11.48 -5.03
N VAL A 76 -10.32 11.07 -3.99
CA VAL A 76 -11.53 10.24 -4.13
C VAL A 76 -12.56 10.88 -5.08
N SER A 77 -12.79 12.19 -4.98
CA SER A 77 -13.73 12.91 -5.86
C SER A 77 -13.31 12.84 -7.33
N LEU A 78 -12.02 13.00 -7.62
CA LEU A 78 -11.48 12.96 -8.99
C LEU A 78 -11.56 11.55 -9.58
N ILE A 79 -11.36 10.52 -8.76
CA ILE A 79 -11.52 9.12 -9.19
C ILE A 79 -12.98 8.85 -9.57
N VAL A 80 -13.96 9.37 -8.82
CA VAL A 80 -15.38 9.25 -9.17
C VAL A 80 -15.68 9.90 -10.53
N ASP A 81 -15.15 11.10 -10.78
CA ASP A 81 -15.26 11.77 -12.09
C ASP A 81 -14.61 10.93 -13.21
N GLY A 82 -13.52 10.24 -12.88
CA GLY A 82 -12.84 9.32 -13.77
C GLY A 82 -13.65 8.08 -14.13
N ILE A 83 -14.30 7.46 -13.15
CA ILE A 83 -15.23 6.35 -13.37
C ILE A 83 -16.39 6.79 -14.26
N TYR A 84 -16.97 7.97 -13.99
CA TYR A 84 -18.03 8.53 -14.82
C TYR A 84 -17.57 8.74 -16.27
N THR A 85 -16.38 9.29 -16.47
CA THR A 85 -15.79 9.52 -17.79
C THR A 85 -15.54 8.19 -18.52
N ALA A 86 -14.93 7.21 -17.85
CA ALA A 86 -14.67 5.89 -18.42
C ALA A 86 -15.97 5.18 -18.82
N ASN A 87 -16.99 5.23 -17.96
CA ASN A 87 -18.31 4.65 -18.23
C ASN A 87 -18.97 5.31 -19.45
N HIS A 88 -18.94 6.63 -19.50
CA HIS A 88 -19.50 7.39 -20.62
C HIS A 88 -18.79 7.09 -21.95
N LEU A 89 -17.46 6.94 -21.93
CA LEU A 89 -16.69 6.51 -23.10
C LEU A 89 -17.02 5.08 -23.51
N SER A 90 -17.20 4.16 -22.55
CA SER A 90 -17.48 2.75 -22.83
C SER A 90 -18.78 2.56 -23.61
N HIS A 91 -19.79 3.40 -23.36
CA HIS A 91 -21.07 3.40 -24.06
C HIS A 91 -21.00 3.98 -25.49
N ARG A 92 -19.94 4.72 -25.82
CA ARG A 92 -19.76 5.37 -27.14
C ARG A 92 -18.82 4.61 -28.07
N ILE A 93 -18.14 3.59 -27.56
CA ILE A 93 -17.11 2.86 -28.28
C ILE A 93 -17.62 1.49 -28.69
N ASN A 94 -17.39 1.14 -29.95
CA ASN A 94 -17.78 -0.16 -30.49
C ASN A 94 -16.66 -1.21 -30.38
N ASP A 95 -15.40 -0.79 -30.29
CA ASP A 95 -14.27 -1.69 -30.13
C ASP A 95 -14.39 -2.50 -28.82
N VAL A 96 -14.29 -3.82 -28.93
CA VAL A 96 -14.49 -4.73 -27.79
C VAL A 96 -13.33 -4.67 -26.82
N ARG A 97 -12.10 -4.53 -27.32
CA ARG A 97 -10.89 -4.49 -26.49
C ARG A 97 -10.81 -3.17 -25.72
N GLU A 98 -11.13 -2.05 -26.35
CA GLU A 98 -11.19 -0.75 -25.68
C GLU A 98 -12.29 -0.69 -24.62
N ARG A 99 -13.47 -1.27 -24.90
CA ARG A 99 -14.53 -1.40 -23.89
C ARG A 99 -14.09 -2.25 -22.71
N ALA A 100 -13.40 -3.36 -22.95
CA ALA A 100 -12.85 -4.20 -21.90
C ALA A 100 -11.79 -3.44 -21.06
N ALA A 101 -10.89 -2.70 -21.71
CA ALA A 101 -9.90 -1.88 -21.01
C ALA A 101 -10.53 -0.75 -20.18
N LEU A 102 -11.60 -0.11 -20.67
CA LEU A 102 -12.37 0.86 -19.88
C LEU A 102 -13.08 0.21 -18.70
N ALA A 103 -13.57 -1.02 -18.84
CA ALA A 103 -14.14 -1.78 -17.74
C ALA A 103 -13.09 -2.08 -16.66
N ASP A 104 -11.88 -2.50 -17.05
CA ASP A 104 -10.76 -2.68 -16.14
C ASP A 104 -10.44 -1.39 -15.38
N CYS A 105 -10.38 -0.27 -16.10
CA CYS A 105 -10.16 1.04 -15.51
C CYS A 105 -11.20 1.41 -14.45
N MET A 106 -12.49 1.13 -14.69
CA MET A 106 -13.55 1.38 -13.72
C MET A 106 -13.40 0.50 -12.47
N GLU A 107 -13.09 -0.79 -12.63
CA GLU A 107 -12.82 -1.70 -11.50
C GLU A 107 -11.61 -1.20 -10.69
N LEU A 108 -10.50 -0.88 -11.34
CA LEU A 108 -9.27 -0.41 -10.71
C LEU A 108 -9.47 0.91 -9.94
N MET A 109 -10.21 1.86 -10.52
CA MET A 109 -10.56 3.13 -9.87
C MET A 109 -11.51 2.91 -8.68
N ASP A 110 -12.50 2.03 -8.79
CA ASP A 110 -13.41 1.70 -7.70
C ASP A 110 -12.66 1.03 -6.52
N LEU A 111 -11.70 0.14 -6.81
CA LEU A 111 -10.79 -0.41 -5.79
C LEU A 111 -9.93 0.68 -5.14
N SER A 112 -9.44 1.64 -5.92
CA SER A 112 -8.63 2.76 -5.42
C SER A 112 -9.40 3.64 -4.42
N ILE A 113 -10.71 3.86 -4.63
CA ILE A 113 -11.55 4.62 -3.69
C ILE A 113 -11.56 3.96 -2.31
N ASP A 114 -11.75 2.65 -2.24
CA ASP A 114 -11.76 1.91 -0.97
C ASP A 114 -10.41 2.03 -0.26
N ARG A 115 -9.30 1.87 -1.01
CA ARG A 115 -7.94 1.95 -0.46
C ARG A 115 -7.56 3.34 0.01
N LEU A 116 -8.01 4.40 -0.66
CA LEU A 116 -7.83 5.77 -0.16
C LEU A 116 -8.59 6.01 1.14
N LYS A 117 -9.83 5.53 1.25
CA LYS A 117 -10.63 5.65 2.48
C LYS A 117 -10.00 4.87 3.64
N ASP A 118 -9.60 3.62 3.39
CA ASP A 118 -8.92 2.79 4.39
C ASP A 118 -7.59 3.44 4.83
N SER A 119 -6.83 3.99 3.90
CA SER A 119 -5.58 4.71 4.21
C SER A 119 -5.84 5.94 5.07
N ASN A 120 -6.89 6.70 4.77
CA ASN A 120 -7.25 7.88 5.54
C ASN A 120 -7.57 7.55 7.01
N VAL A 121 -8.32 6.46 7.25
CA VAL A 121 -8.61 5.94 8.59
C VAL A 121 -7.33 5.47 9.29
N ALA A 122 -6.48 4.73 8.59
CA ALA A 122 -5.24 4.21 9.15
C ALA A 122 -4.25 5.34 9.53
N ILE A 123 -4.11 6.36 8.68
CA ILE A 123 -3.29 7.55 8.94
C ILE A 123 -3.81 8.28 10.18
N GLY A 124 -5.12 8.48 10.30
CA GLY A 124 -5.73 9.13 11.46
C GLY A 124 -5.49 8.38 12.78
N SER A 125 -5.33 7.06 12.74
CA SER A 125 -5.01 6.28 13.95
C SER A 125 -3.55 6.40 14.41
N GLY A 126 -2.62 6.77 13.51
CA GLY A 126 -1.20 7.00 13.81
C GLY A 126 -0.38 5.77 14.25
N SER A 127 -0.98 4.60 14.46
CA SER A 127 -0.25 3.42 14.93
C SER A 127 0.70 2.87 13.85
N THR A 128 1.88 2.36 14.23
CA THR A 128 2.89 1.81 13.29
C THR A 128 2.31 0.75 12.35
N GLY A 129 1.46 -0.14 12.87
CA GLY A 129 0.78 -1.16 12.07
C GLY A 129 -0.22 -0.56 11.08
N SER A 130 -0.98 0.45 11.49
CA SER A 130 -1.89 1.18 10.62
C SER A 130 -1.14 1.93 9.52
N LEU A 131 -0.04 2.62 9.85
CA LEU A 131 0.77 3.34 8.87
C LEU A 131 1.38 2.38 7.84
N THR A 132 1.84 1.21 8.26
CA THR A 132 2.31 0.16 7.34
C THR A 132 1.21 -0.29 6.37
N ASN A 133 -0.03 -0.43 6.85
CA ASN A 133 -1.18 -0.74 5.99
C ASN A 133 -1.48 0.42 5.02
N ALA A 134 -1.51 1.66 5.49
CA ALA A 134 -1.72 2.85 4.65
C ALA A 134 -0.66 2.94 3.53
N HIS A 135 0.61 2.66 3.83
CA HIS A 135 1.66 2.64 2.82
C HIS A 135 1.39 1.61 1.71
N SER A 136 0.96 0.41 2.10
CA SER A 136 0.64 -0.68 1.17
C SER A 136 -0.58 -0.34 0.31
N TRP A 137 -1.61 0.25 0.91
CA TRP A 137 -2.84 0.65 0.23
C TRP A 137 -2.61 1.84 -0.71
N LEU A 138 -1.87 2.88 -0.30
CA LEU A 138 -1.47 3.98 -1.19
C LEU A 138 -0.60 3.49 -2.35
N SER A 139 0.31 2.54 -2.11
CA SER A 139 1.11 1.92 -3.17
C SER A 139 0.24 1.17 -4.19
N SER A 140 -0.85 0.54 -3.72
CA SER A 140 -1.81 -0.13 -4.60
C SER A 140 -2.64 0.83 -5.43
N VAL A 141 -3.02 2.00 -4.90
CA VAL A 141 -3.77 3.04 -5.64
C VAL A 141 -2.98 3.52 -6.86
N LEU A 142 -1.71 3.87 -6.66
CA LEU A 142 -0.81 4.24 -7.77
C LEU A 142 -0.71 3.12 -8.81
N THR A 143 -0.57 1.87 -8.36
CA THR A 143 -0.48 0.72 -9.26
C THR A 143 -1.77 0.51 -10.07
N ASN A 144 -2.93 0.71 -9.45
CA ASN A 144 -4.23 0.57 -10.12
C ASN A 144 -4.37 1.61 -11.24
N HIS A 145 -4.01 2.87 -10.99
CA HIS A 145 -4.09 3.92 -12.01
C HIS A 145 -3.07 3.73 -13.14
N GLU A 146 -1.85 3.28 -12.83
CA GLU A 146 -0.84 2.90 -13.83
C GLU A 146 -1.31 1.71 -14.69
N THR A 147 -1.94 0.71 -14.07
CA THR A 147 -2.49 -0.46 -14.76
C THR A 147 -3.65 -0.07 -15.68
N CYS A 148 -4.53 0.82 -15.24
CA CYS A 148 -5.58 1.38 -16.08
C CYS A 148 -4.97 2.12 -17.29
N LEU A 149 -3.98 2.99 -17.08
CA LEU A 149 -3.32 3.71 -18.17
C LEU A 149 -2.62 2.78 -19.17
N ASP A 150 -1.98 1.72 -18.67
CA ASP A 150 -1.34 0.70 -19.50
C ASP A 150 -2.36 -0.10 -20.33
N GLY A 151 -3.50 -0.46 -19.73
CA GLY A 151 -4.57 -1.21 -20.40
C GLY A 151 -5.21 -0.45 -21.58
N LEU A 152 -5.22 0.88 -21.53
CA LEU A 152 -5.75 1.74 -22.59
C LEU A 152 -4.77 1.97 -23.76
N LYS A 153 -3.50 1.51 -23.67
CA LYS A 153 -2.46 1.85 -24.66
C LYS A 153 -2.84 1.46 -26.09
N GLY A 154 -2.70 2.42 -27.01
CA GLY A 154 -2.80 2.19 -28.45
C GLY A 154 -4.16 2.49 -29.09
N GLY A 155 -5.12 3.04 -28.34
CA GLY A 155 -6.46 3.41 -28.84
C GLY A 155 -6.89 4.86 -28.54
N PRO A 156 -7.95 5.40 -29.16
CA PRO A 156 -8.46 6.75 -28.91
C PRO A 156 -8.93 6.99 -27.46
N THR A 157 -9.35 5.94 -26.76
CA THR A 157 -9.68 5.98 -25.32
C THR A 157 -8.53 6.43 -24.46
N GLN A 158 -7.30 6.05 -24.83
CA GLN A 158 -6.12 6.50 -24.14
C GLN A 158 -6.07 8.02 -24.14
N SER A 159 -6.19 8.66 -25.30
CA SER A 159 -6.14 10.12 -25.44
C SER A 159 -7.22 10.82 -24.61
N ALA A 160 -8.42 10.22 -24.54
CA ALA A 160 -9.53 10.78 -23.77
C ALA A 160 -9.32 10.69 -22.25
N MET A 161 -8.74 9.59 -21.76
CA MET A 161 -8.51 9.36 -20.32
C MET A 161 -7.14 9.83 -19.83
N LYS A 162 -6.18 10.07 -20.74
CA LYS A 162 -4.76 10.27 -20.42
C LYS A 162 -4.52 11.40 -19.42
N PHE A 163 -5.09 12.58 -19.65
CA PHE A 163 -4.85 13.73 -18.78
C PHE A 163 -5.37 13.50 -17.36
N LEU A 164 -6.56 12.93 -17.24
CA LEU A 164 -7.15 12.56 -15.95
C LEU A 164 -6.29 11.53 -15.23
N LEU A 165 -5.92 10.44 -15.90
CA LEU A 165 -5.10 9.38 -15.30
C LEU A 165 -3.71 9.88 -14.92
N GLN A 166 -3.10 10.76 -15.72
CA GLN A 166 -1.84 11.39 -15.39
C GLN A 166 -1.94 12.33 -14.17
N ASP A 167 -3.05 13.06 -14.01
CA ASP A 167 -3.31 13.85 -12.80
C ASP A 167 -3.44 12.94 -11.58
N LEU A 168 -4.25 11.87 -11.67
CA LEU A 168 -4.41 10.89 -10.60
C LEU A 168 -3.06 10.25 -10.20
N ILE A 169 -2.28 9.77 -11.17
CA ILE A 169 -0.94 9.19 -10.93
C ILE A 169 -0.02 10.21 -10.25
N THR A 170 -0.03 11.47 -10.69
CA THR A 170 0.79 12.53 -10.09
C THR A 170 0.39 12.78 -8.65
N ARG A 171 -0.91 12.77 -8.35
CA ARG A 171 -1.45 12.90 -6.99
C ARG A 171 -1.08 11.70 -6.13
N ASP A 172 -1.13 10.48 -6.65
CA ASP A 172 -0.75 9.29 -5.88
C ASP A 172 0.73 9.32 -5.50
N LYS A 173 1.60 9.72 -6.43
CA LYS A 173 3.04 9.92 -6.17
C LYS A 173 3.27 10.98 -5.10
N ALA A 174 2.58 12.12 -5.20
CA ALA A 174 2.63 13.17 -4.18
C ALA A 174 2.14 12.67 -2.81
N SER A 175 1.05 11.89 -2.79
CA SER A 175 0.48 11.30 -1.57
C SER A 175 1.45 10.34 -0.90
N LEU A 176 2.12 9.48 -1.69
CA LEU A 176 3.15 8.58 -1.19
C LEU A 176 4.35 9.35 -0.63
N ALA A 177 4.83 10.39 -1.33
CA ALA A 177 5.93 11.21 -0.85
C ALA A 177 5.58 11.93 0.46
N MET A 178 4.39 12.52 0.55
CA MET A 178 3.87 13.15 1.77
C MET A 178 3.74 12.13 2.90
N PHE A 179 3.20 10.94 2.61
CA PHE A 179 3.07 9.86 3.58
C PHE A 179 4.44 9.43 4.15
N ILE A 180 5.44 9.25 3.30
CA ILE A 180 6.82 8.91 3.72
C ILE A 180 7.42 10.02 4.59
N ALA A 181 7.14 11.29 4.29
CA ALA A 181 7.66 12.42 5.05
C ALA A 181 7.08 12.52 6.47
N ILE A 182 5.82 12.13 6.67
CA ILE A 182 5.14 12.19 7.98
C ILE A 182 5.24 10.87 8.77
N SER A 183 5.44 9.75 8.08
CA SER A 183 5.56 8.44 8.74
C SER A 183 6.88 8.43 9.52
N PRO A 184 6.89 8.02 10.80
CA PRO A 184 8.13 7.86 11.55
C PRO A 184 9.05 6.95 10.74
N SER A 185 10.28 7.41 10.51
CA SER A 185 11.33 6.59 9.90
C SER A 185 11.39 5.30 10.72
N ALA A 186 11.20 4.14 10.09
CA ALA A 186 11.19 2.84 10.74
C ALA A 186 12.58 2.52 11.33
N LYS A 187 12.96 3.23 12.38
CA LYS A 187 13.98 2.85 13.35
C LYS A 187 13.21 2.43 14.59
N GLU A 188 12.59 1.27 14.57
CA GLU A 188 12.19 0.66 15.83
C GLU A 188 12.35 -0.86 15.84
N GLU A 189 12.85 -1.29 16.99
CA GLU A 189 13.28 -2.63 17.33
C GLU A 189 12.18 -3.66 17.09
N LEU A 190 12.46 -4.60 16.20
CA LEU A 190 11.74 -5.88 16.16
C LEU A 190 11.89 -6.57 17.52
N ARG A 191 10.89 -6.41 18.39
CA ARG A 191 10.76 -7.27 19.57
C ARG A 191 10.49 -8.69 19.09
N PRO A 192 11.31 -9.69 19.45
CA PRO A 192 11.04 -11.07 19.11
C PRO A 192 9.70 -11.48 19.74
N LEU A 193 8.68 -11.70 18.91
CA LEU A 193 7.42 -12.29 19.39
C LEU A 193 7.74 -13.69 19.92
N ARG A 194 7.55 -13.88 21.23
CA ARG A 194 7.75 -15.17 21.91
C ARG A 194 6.99 -16.26 21.16
N ARG A 195 7.68 -17.37 20.88
CA ARG A 195 7.10 -18.58 20.30
C ARG A 195 5.94 -19.06 21.17
N GLY A 196 4.72 -18.92 20.66
CA GLY A 196 3.49 -19.40 21.28
C GLY A 196 2.28 -19.02 20.43
N PHE A 197 1.34 -19.93 20.24
CA PHE A 197 0.08 -19.63 19.54
C PHE A 197 -0.72 -18.54 20.29
N PRO A 198 -1.42 -17.61 19.58
CA PRO A 198 -2.28 -16.63 20.24
C PRO A 198 -3.44 -17.33 20.94
N THR A 199 -3.87 -16.80 22.09
CA THR A 199 -4.95 -17.37 22.90
C THR A 199 -6.33 -17.32 22.22
N TRP A 200 -6.49 -16.55 21.15
CA TRP A 200 -7.73 -16.44 20.37
C TRP A 200 -7.83 -17.48 19.24
N VAL A 201 -6.78 -18.25 18.96
CA VAL A 201 -6.83 -19.37 18.03
C VAL A 201 -7.29 -20.61 18.78
N THR A 202 -8.48 -21.10 18.46
CA THR A 202 -9.04 -22.24 19.16
C THR A 202 -8.25 -23.51 18.86
N SER A 203 -8.25 -24.46 19.80
CA SER A 203 -7.64 -25.79 19.58
C SER A 203 -8.25 -26.54 18.38
N LYS A 204 -9.46 -26.16 17.97
CA LYS A 204 -10.17 -26.72 16.80
C LYS A 204 -9.57 -26.23 15.48
N ASP A 205 -9.23 -24.95 15.39
CA ASP A 205 -8.60 -24.36 14.20
C ASP A 205 -7.18 -24.90 14.03
N ARG A 206 -6.46 -25.14 15.12
CA ARG A 206 -5.12 -25.77 15.09
C ARG A 206 -5.15 -27.18 14.48
N LYS A 207 -6.18 -27.98 14.80
CA LYS A 207 -6.34 -29.34 14.25
C LYS A 207 -6.71 -29.36 12.77
N LEU A 208 -7.43 -28.34 12.27
CA LEU A 208 -7.78 -28.25 10.85
C LEU A 208 -6.54 -28.06 9.97
N LEU A 209 -5.54 -27.34 10.50
CA LEU A 209 -4.36 -26.87 9.77
C LEU A 209 -3.19 -27.88 9.73
N GLU A 210 -3.14 -28.81 10.68
CA GLU A 210 -2.13 -29.89 10.73
C GLU A 210 -2.60 -31.18 10.02
N SER A 211 -3.82 -31.19 9.50
CA SER A 211 -4.48 -32.42 9.02
C SER A 211 -4.29 -32.65 7.51
N LEU A 212 -4.06 -33.90 7.12
CA LEU A 212 -3.92 -34.32 5.72
C LEU A 212 -5.27 -34.13 4.98
N PRO A 213 -5.30 -34.10 3.63
CA PRO A 213 -6.54 -33.99 2.85
C PRO A 213 -7.64 -35.02 3.23
N LYS A 214 -7.26 -36.16 3.82
CA LYS A 214 -8.20 -37.16 4.33
C LYS A 214 -8.99 -36.70 5.57
N ASP A 215 -8.46 -35.76 6.35
CA ASP A 215 -9.02 -35.25 7.60
C ASP A 215 -9.75 -33.89 7.43
N LEU A 216 -9.56 -33.22 6.27
CA LEU A 216 -10.30 -32.02 5.82
C LEU A 216 -11.80 -32.24 5.62
N LYS A 217 -12.30 -33.47 5.82
CA LYS A 217 -13.74 -33.77 5.95
C LYS A 217 -14.43 -33.05 7.11
N ILE A 218 -13.70 -32.36 7.98
CA ILE A 218 -14.23 -31.74 9.19
C ILE A 218 -13.94 -30.22 9.15
N ASN A 219 -14.89 -29.40 8.67
CA ASN A 219 -15.01 -27.91 8.78
C ASN A 219 -15.01 -27.08 7.46
N ALA A 220 -15.32 -27.62 6.28
CA ALA A 220 -15.66 -26.79 5.12
C ALA A 220 -17.05 -26.13 5.29
N ASN A 221 -17.23 -24.87 4.90
CA ASN A 221 -18.54 -24.21 4.91
C ASN A 221 -19.41 -24.74 3.78
N VAL A 222 -18.83 -24.90 2.58
CA VAL A 222 -19.49 -25.45 1.40
C VAL A 222 -18.53 -26.35 0.63
N VAL A 223 -19.11 -27.30 -0.10
CA VAL A 223 -18.37 -28.28 -0.90
C VAL A 223 -18.79 -28.17 -2.35
N VAL A 224 -17.82 -28.09 -3.25
CA VAL A 224 -17.99 -28.12 -4.70
C VAL A 224 -17.61 -29.51 -5.19
N ALA A 225 -18.48 -30.14 -5.97
CA ALA A 225 -18.19 -31.44 -6.57
C ALA A 225 -18.93 -31.61 -7.91
N LYS A 226 -18.17 -31.89 -8.98
CA LYS A 226 -18.74 -32.15 -10.31
C LYS A 226 -19.66 -33.37 -10.39
N ASP A 227 -19.40 -34.38 -9.57
CA ASP A 227 -20.19 -35.62 -9.49
C ASP A 227 -21.54 -35.44 -8.77
N GLY A 228 -21.85 -34.23 -8.30
CA GLY A 228 -23.08 -33.93 -7.57
C GLY A 228 -23.04 -34.29 -6.07
N SER A 229 -21.91 -34.78 -5.55
CA SER A 229 -21.74 -35.12 -4.13
C SER A 229 -21.42 -33.92 -3.22
N GLY A 230 -21.54 -32.70 -3.74
CA GLY A 230 -21.31 -31.43 -3.06
C GLY A 230 -22.55 -30.52 -3.14
N MET A 231 -22.50 -29.38 -2.46
CA MET A 231 -23.59 -28.38 -2.48
C MET A 231 -23.68 -27.63 -3.81
N TYR A 232 -22.53 -27.40 -4.46
CA TYR A 232 -22.44 -26.72 -5.75
C TYR A 232 -21.69 -27.57 -6.77
N LYS A 233 -21.98 -27.36 -8.06
CA LYS A 233 -21.28 -28.04 -9.15
C LYS A 233 -20.11 -27.21 -9.70
N THR A 234 -20.14 -25.90 -9.47
CA THR A 234 -19.12 -24.95 -9.93
C THR A 234 -18.49 -24.20 -8.76
N VAL A 235 -17.26 -23.74 -8.96
CA VAL A 235 -16.53 -22.91 -7.98
C VAL A 235 -17.16 -21.52 -7.89
N LYS A 236 -17.61 -20.97 -9.03
CA LYS A 236 -18.29 -19.67 -9.11
C LYS A 236 -19.55 -19.59 -8.25
N GLU A 237 -20.40 -20.62 -8.28
CA GLU A 237 -21.61 -20.69 -7.43
C GLU A 237 -21.25 -20.69 -5.93
N ALA A 238 -20.22 -21.46 -5.56
CA ALA A 238 -19.79 -21.52 -4.16
C ALA A 238 -19.22 -20.19 -3.65
N ILE A 239 -18.46 -19.47 -4.47
CA ILE A 239 -17.96 -18.13 -4.13
C ILE A 239 -19.12 -17.14 -4.01
N ALA A 240 -20.10 -17.20 -4.92
CA ALA A 240 -21.27 -16.33 -4.85
C ALA A 240 -22.03 -16.51 -3.52
N SER A 241 -22.05 -17.73 -2.98
CA SER A 241 -22.70 -18.06 -1.70
C SER A 241 -21.94 -17.60 -0.44
N ALA A 242 -20.67 -17.22 -0.57
CA ALA A 242 -19.90 -16.69 0.56
C ALA A 242 -20.47 -15.32 1.00
N PRO A 243 -20.56 -15.02 2.30
CA PRO A 243 -21.08 -13.75 2.78
C PRO A 243 -20.18 -12.58 2.37
N ASP A 244 -20.79 -11.47 1.98
CA ASP A 244 -20.06 -10.23 1.73
C ASP A 244 -19.50 -9.65 3.03
N ASN A 245 -18.27 -9.14 2.96
CA ASN A 245 -17.50 -8.58 4.05
C ASN A 245 -17.40 -9.54 5.26
N GLY A 246 -17.27 -10.84 4.98
CA GLY A 246 -17.11 -11.89 5.98
C GLY A 246 -15.97 -11.58 6.96
N LYS A 247 -16.28 -11.60 8.25
CA LYS A 247 -15.31 -11.34 9.33
C LYS A 247 -14.46 -12.55 9.71
N THR A 248 -14.87 -13.73 9.26
CA THR A 248 -14.23 -15.02 9.56
C THR A 248 -13.96 -15.77 8.27
N ARG A 249 -13.04 -16.75 8.34
CA ARG A 249 -12.64 -17.59 7.21
C ARG A 249 -13.85 -18.35 6.66
N TYR A 250 -14.13 -18.19 5.37
CA TYR A 250 -15.15 -18.97 4.66
C TYR A 250 -14.47 -19.99 3.74
N VAL A 251 -14.55 -21.27 4.11
CA VAL A 251 -13.82 -22.38 3.46
C VAL A 251 -14.71 -23.05 2.41
N ILE A 252 -14.28 -22.97 1.16
CA ILE A 252 -14.86 -23.66 0.01
C ILE A 252 -13.95 -24.83 -0.34
N TYR A 253 -14.43 -26.05 -0.09
CA TYR A 253 -13.70 -27.26 -0.45
C TYR A 253 -14.11 -27.72 -1.86
N VAL A 254 -13.14 -27.77 -2.77
CA VAL A 254 -13.32 -28.12 -4.17
C VAL A 254 -12.77 -29.53 -4.42
N LYS A 255 -13.66 -30.51 -4.51
CA LYS A 255 -13.26 -31.90 -4.76
C LYS A 255 -12.53 -32.05 -6.08
N LYS A 256 -11.75 -33.12 -6.20
CA LYS A 256 -11.01 -33.51 -7.39
C LYS A 256 -11.85 -33.42 -8.66
N GLY A 257 -11.20 -33.01 -9.74
CA GLY A 257 -11.82 -32.81 -11.05
C GLY A 257 -11.29 -31.54 -11.73
N THR A 258 -11.61 -31.42 -13.01
CA THR A 258 -11.24 -30.26 -13.82
C THR A 258 -12.45 -29.36 -14.00
N TYR A 259 -12.42 -28.15 -13.44
CA TYR A 259 -13.45 -27.11 -13.47
C TYR A 259 -13.11 -26.09 -14.54
N GLN A 260 -13.85 -26.11 -15.65
CA GLN A 260 -13.65 -25.21 -16.78
C GLN A 260 -14.52 -23.97 -16.58
N GLU A 261 -13.98 -22.98 -15.89
CA GLU A 261 -14.65 -21.74 -15.52
C GLU A 261 -13.61 -20.65 -15.23
N ASN A 262 -13.95 -19.41 -15.59
CA ASN A 262 -13.24 -18.22 -15.12
C ASN A 262 -13.91 -17.75 -13.83
N VAL A 263 -13.11 -17.59 -12.77
CA VAL A 263 -13.59 -17.37 -11.40
C VAL A 263 -13.07 -16.03 -10.88
N GLU A 264 -13.96 -15.28 -10.23
CA GLU A 264 -13.62 -14.03 -9.57
C GLU A 264 -14.02 -14.05 -8.09
N VAL A 265 -13.07 -13.78 -7.21
CA VAL A 265 -13.29 -13.50 -5.80
C VAL A 265 -13.24 -11.98 -5.61
N GLY A 266 -14.37 -11.34 -5.88
CA GLY A 266 -14.49 -9.87 -5.88
C GLY A 266 -14.20 -9.23 -4.51
N LYS A 267 -14.00 -7.90 -4.49
CA LYS A 267 -13.53 -7.13 -3.31
C LYS A 267 -14.36 -7.33 -2.03
N ASN A 268 -15.66 -7.59 -2.17
CA ASN A 268 -16.56 -7.83 -1.04
C ASN A 268 -16.43 -9.25 -0.46
N LYS A 269 -15.87 -10.22 -1.19
CA LYS A 269 -15.71 -11.61 -0.75
C LYS A 269 -14.45 -11.80 0.10
N LYS A 270 -14.37 -11.07 1.23
CA LYS A 270 -13.23 -11.12 2.16
C LYS A 270 -13.12 -12.46 2.86
N ASN A 271 -11.89 -12.87 3.21
CA ASN A 271 -11.56 -14.08 3.96
C ASN A 271 -12.03 -15.41 3.33
N VAL A 272 -12.27 -15.44 2.02
CA VAL A 272 -12.57 -16.68 1.29
C VAL A 272 -11.32 -17.55 1.17
N MET A 273 -11.48 -18.85 1.40
CA MET A 273 -10.46 -19.88 1.17
C MET A 273 -10.97 -20.91 0.17
N LEU A 274 -10.24 -21.11 -0.92
CA LEU A 274 -10.43 -22.23 -1.83
C LEU A 274 -9.42 -23.33 -1.45
N VAL A 275 -9.90 -24.54 -1.17
CA VAL A 275 -9.04 -25.69 -0.88
C VAL A 275 -9.42 -26.88 -1.76
N GLY A 276 -8.44 -27.46 -2.46
CA GLY A 276 -8.64 -28.62 -3.32
C GLY A 276 -8.28 -29.96 -2.66
N ASP A 277 -8.43 -31.06 -3.41
CA ASP A 277 -7.99 -32.41 -3.02
C ASP A 277 -6.47 -32.63 -3.22
N GLY A 278 -5.74 -31.61 -3.67
CA GLY A 278 -4.33 -31.68 -4.03
C GLY A 278 -4.05 -30.94 -5.34
N MET A 279 -2.84 -30.38 -5.45
CA MET A 279 -2.43 -29.59 -6.61
C MET A 279 -2.36 -30.35 -7.94
N ASP A 280 -2.47 -31.68 -7.93
CA ASP A 280 -2.55 -32.51 -9.14
C ASP A 280 -3.96 -33.15 -9.34
N SER A 281 -4.91 -32.86 -8.43
CA SER A 281 -6.22 -33.52 -8.37
C SER A 281 -7.38 -32.55 -8.66
N THR A 282 -7.30 -31.32 -8.17
CA THR A 282 -8.34 -30.29 -8.36
C THR A 282 -7.80 -29.20 -9.27
N ILE A 283 -8.39 -29.04 -10.45
CA ILE A 283 -7.91 -28.13 -11.50
C ILE A 283 -8.98 -27.11 -11.84
N ILE A 284 -8.69 -25.82 -11.78
CA ILE A 284 -9.50 -24.73 -12.33
C ILE A 284 -8.81 -24.24 -13.61
N THR A 285 -9.52 -24.28 -14.74
CA THR A 285 -8.94 -24.05 -16.06
C THR A 285 -9.73 -23.04 -16.89
N GLY A 286 -9.01 -22.16 -17.57
CA GLY A 286 -9.53 -21.20 -18.54
C GLY A 286 -8.58 -21.05 -19.73
N SER A 287 -8.94 -20.20 -20.70
CA SER A 287 -8.13 -19.97 -21.91
C SER A 287 -8.27 -18.55 -22.48
N LEU A 288 -8.75 -17.60 -21.67
CA LEU A 288 -8.81 -16.19 -22.08
C LEU A 288 -7.40 -15.66 -22.31
N ASN A 289 -7.23 -14.82 -23.32
CA ASN A 289 -5.93 -14.33 -23.75
C ASN A 289 -6.06 -13.03 -24.54
N VAL A 290 -4.95 -12.31 -24.67
CA VAL A 290 -4.93 -11.00 -25.34
C VAL A 290 -5.22 -11.11 -26.83
N ILE A 291 -4.67 -12.11 -27.54
CA ILE A 291 -4.87 -12.28 -28.98
C ILE A 291 -6.35 -12.39 -29.36
N ASP A 292 -7.14 -13.10 -28.55
CA ASP A 292 -8.56 -13.33 -28.77
C ASP A 292 -9.47 -12.22 -28.20
N GLY A 293 -8.89 -11.10 -27.77
CA GLY A 293 -9.63 -9.87 -27.44
C GLY A 293 -9.78 -9.56 -25.94
N SER A 294 -9.26 -10.39 -25.04
CA SER A 294 -9.18 -10.04 -23.61
C SER A 294 -8.11 -8.95 -23.40
N THR A 295 -8.20 -8.23 -22.28
CA THR A 295 -7.04 -7.55 -21.72
C THR A 295 -6.19 -8.56 -20.94
N THR A 296 -4.93 -8.22 -20.66
CA THR A 296 -4.09 -9.04 -19.75
C THR A 296 -4.77 -9.17 -18.38
N PHE A 297 -5.31 -8.07 -17.85
CA PHE A 297 -5.97 -8.01 -16.55
C PHE A 297 -7.17 -8.97 -16.45
N ASN A 298 -8.03 -9.02 -17.47
CA ASN A 298 -9.20 -9.91 -17.52
C ASN A 298 -8.93 -11.30 -18.12
N SER A 299 -7.71 -11.58 -18.55
CA SER A 299 -7.36 -12.91 -19.08
C SER A 299 -7.25 -14.00 -17.98
N ALA A 300 -7.29 -13.59 -16.71
CA ALA A 300 -7.11 -14.47 -15.56
C ALA A 300 -8.14 -15.60 -15.51
N THR A 301 -7.67 -16.84 -15.32
CA THR A 301 -8.55 -17.98 -15.02
C THR A 301 -9.16 -17.83 -13.62
N VAL A 302 -8.34 -17.43 -12.64
CA VAL A 302 -8.82 -17.03 -11.31
C VAL A 302 -8.31 -15.62 -11.03
N ALA A 303 -9.22 -14.71 -10.70
CA ALA A 303 -8.92 -13.38 -10.19
C ALA A 303 -9.37 -13.26 -8.73
N ALA A 304 -8.48 -12.87 -7.82
CA ALA A 304 -8.79 -12.70 -6.41
C ALA A 304 -8.45 -11.28 -5.92
N VAL A 305 -9.46 -10.55 -5.47
CA VAL A 305 -9.37 -9.16 -4.99
C VAL A 305 -9.90 -9.00 -3.56
N GLY A 306 -10.75 -9.91 -3.08
CA GLY A 306 -11.21 -9.93 -1.68
C GLY A 306 -10.07 -10.17 -0.68
N ASP A 307 -9.84 -9.22 0.22
CA ASP A 307 -8.75 -9.27 1.22
C ASP A 307 -8.76 -10.55 2.06
N GLY A 308 -7.56 -11.02 2.39
CA GLY A 308 -7.34 -12.25 3.16
C GLY A 308 -7.59 -13.53 2.35
N PHE A 309 -7.67 -13.47 1.02
CA PHE A 309 -7.88 -14.65 0.18
C PHE A 309 -6.84 -15.75 0.42
N ILE A 310 -7.29 -17.01 0.47
CA ILE A 310 -6.40 -18.19 0.52
C ILE A 310 -6.74 -19.15 -0.61
N ALA A 311 -5.73 -19.60 -1.36
CA ALA A 311 -5.83 -20.76 -2.24
C ALA A 311 -4.90 -21.86 -1.73
N GLN A 312 -5.41 -23.09 -1.64
CA GLN A 312 -4.63 -24.22 -1.15
C GLN A 312 -4.89 -25.53 -1.92
N ASP A 313 -3.85 -26.33 -2.16
CA ASP A 313 -3.98 -27.70 -2.66
C ASP A 313 -4.76 -27.79 -3.98
N LEU A 314 -4.51 -26.88 -4.92
CA LEU A 314 -5.22 -26.80 -6.21
C LEU A 314 -4.32 -26.35 -7.36
N TRP A 315 -4.73 -26.68 -8.58
CA TRP A 315 -4.11 -26.27 -9.83
C TRP A 315 -4.94 -25.19 -10.50
N ILE A 316 -4.35 -24.04 -10.77
CA ILE A 316 -4.94 -22.98 -11.60
C ILE A 316 -4.16 -22.92 -12.91
N GLN A 317 -4.84 -23.07 -14.04
CA GLN A 317 -4.17 -23.06 -15.34
C GLN A 317 -4.87 -22.21 -16.39
N ASN A 318 -4.08 -21.61 -17.27
CA ASN A 318 -4.55 -21.02 -18.50
C ASN A 318 -3.97 -21.78 -19.71
N THR A 319 -4.84 -22.39 -20.50
CA THR A 319 -4.46 -23.29 -21.61
C THR A 319 -4.43 -22.60 -22.98
N ALA A 320 -4.39 -21.27 -23.04
CA ALA A 320 -4.34 -20.55 -24.32
C ALA A 320 -3.10 -20.89 -25.16
N GLY A 321 -1.97 -21.18 -24.51
CA GLY A 321 -0.71 -21.54 -25.17
C GLY A 321 0.15 -20.35 -25.57
N ALA A 322 1.44 -20.59 -25.86
CA ALA A 322 2.42 -19.53 -26.14
C ALA A 322 2.04 -18.63 -27.33
N VAL A 323 1.36 -19.18 -28.35
CA VAL A 323 0.95 -18.44 -29.55
C VAL A 323 -0.08 -17.34 -29.26
N LYS A 324 -0.75 -17.41 -28.10
CA LYS A 324 -1.79 -16.48 -27.68
C LYS A 324 -1.26 -15.31 -26.84
N GLN A 325 0.06 -15.21 -26.68
CA GLN A 325 0.73 -14.18 -25.89
C GLN A 325 0.21 -14.15 -24.44
N GLN A 326 -0.09 -12.98 -23.87
CA GLN A 326 -0.49 -12.83 -22.48
C GLN A 326 -1.79 -13.61 -22.18
N ALA A 327 -1.72 -14.53 -21.22
CA ALA A 327 -2.83 -15.38 -20.81
C ALA A 327 -2.67 -15.81 -19.35
N VAL A 328 -3.27 -15.03 -18.44
CA VAL A 328 -3.05 -15.17 -17.00
C VAL A 328 -3.76 -16.41 -16.44
N ALA A 329 -3.06 -17.21 -15.63
CA ALA A 329 -3.69 -18.28 -14.85
C ALA A 329 -4.28 -17.70 -13.56
N LEU A 330 -3.46 -17.02 -12.77
CA LEU A 330 -3.88 -16.42 -11.50
C LEU A 330 -3.54 -14.93 -11.45
N ARG A 331 -4.53 -14.09 -11.14
CA ARG A 331 -4.37 -12.68 -10.79
C ARG A 331 -4.73 -12.47 -9.32
N VAL A 332 -3.86 -11.83 -8.56
CA VAL A 332 -4.09 -11.50 -7.15
C VAL A 332 -3.88 -10.02 -6.92
N GLY A 333 -4.93 -9.35 -6.42
CA GLY A 333 -4.94 -7.98 -5.93
C GLY A 333 -5.63 -7.88 -4.57
N ALA A 334 -5.53 -8.93 -3.75
CA ALA A 334 -6.07 -9.04 -2.41
C ALA A 334 -4.96 -8.86 -1.37
N ASP A 335 -5.15 -7.96 -0.40
CA ASP A 335 -4.17 -7.78 0.67
C ASP A 335 -4.13 -8.99 1.61
N GLN A 336 -2.95 -9.30 2.13
CA GLN A 336 -2.73 -10.41 3.07
C GLN A 336 -3.22 -11.77 2.52
N SER A 337 -2.96 -12.02 1.24
CA SER A 337 -3.34 -13.24 0.55
C SER A 337 -2.27 -14.34 0.66
N VAL A 338 -2.71 -15.60 0.72
CA VAL A 338 -1.84 -16.79 0.79
C VAL A 338 -2.17 -17.77 -0.33
N ILE A 339 -1.15 -18.19 -1.06
CA ILE A 339 -1.23 -19.26 -2.05
C ILE A 339 -0.30 -20.37 -1.56
N ASN A 340 -0.87 -21.51 -1.17
CA ASN A 340 -0.14 -22.56 -0.45
C ASN A 340 -0.31 -23.92 -1.14
N ARG A 341 0.79 -24.58 -1.52
CA ARG A 341 0.74 -25.87 -2.23
C ARG A 341 -0.18 -25.82 -3.44
N CYS A 342 -0.06 -24.77 -4.24
CA CYS A 342 -0.79 -24.64 -5.51
C CYS A 342 0.14 -24.84 -6.70
N ARG A 343 -0.45 -25.30 -7.80
CA ARG A 343 0.18 -25.30 -9.12
C ARG A 343 -0.41 -24.17 -9.96
N ILE A 344 0.42 -23.26 -10.46
CA ILE A 344 0.01 -22.16 -11.34
C ILE A 344 0.70 -22.35 -12.69
N ASP A 345 -0.07 -22.59 -13.75
CA ASP A 345 0.44 -23.12 -15.02
C ASP A 345 -0.11 -22.36 -16.23
N ALA A 346 0.77 -21.67 -16.96
CA ALA A 346 0.46 -21.15 -18.28
C ALA A 346 1.75 -21.02 -19.11
N TYR A 347 1.80 -20.03 -20.00
CA TYR A 347 2.98 -19.64 -20.77
C TYR A 347 3.38 -18.21 -20.40
N GLN A 348 3.04 -17.23 -21.25
CA GLN A 348 3.32 -15.83 -20.99
C GLN A 348 2.34 -15.27 -19.95
N ASP A 349 2.85 -14.46 -19.02
CA ASP A 349 2.07 -13.76 -17.99
C ASP A 349 1.29 -14.72 -17.04
N THR A 350 1.90 -15.85 -16.67
CA THR A 350 1.23 -16.91 -15.89
C THR A 350 0.64 -16.42 -14.56
N LEU A 351 1.41 -15.72 -13.75
CA LEU A 351 1.03 -15.22 -12.43
C LEU A 351 1.12 -13.70 -12.39
N TYR A 352 -0.04 -13.05 -12.26
CA TYR A 352 -0.13 -11.62 -12.06
C TYR A 352 -0.29 -11.27 -10.58
N ALA A 353 0.85 -11.11 -9.89
CA ALA A 353 0.92 -10.58 -8.54
C ALA A 353 0.74 -9.05 -8.60
N HIS A 354 -0.51 -8.64 -8.87
CA HIS A 354 -0.87 -7.28 -9.29
C HIS A 354 -0.51 -6.23 -8.24
N THR A 355 -1.11 -6.30 -7.04
CA THR A 355 -1.01 -5.29 -5.98
C THR A 355 -1.04 -5.91 -4.58
N LEU A 356 -0.74 -5.09 -3.57
CA LEU A 356 -0.87 -5.40 -2.13
C LEU A 356 0.09 -6.51 -1.66
N ARG A 357 -0.09 -6.99 -0.43
CA ARG A 357 0.83 -7.95 0.20
C ARG A 357 0.38 -9.38 -0.04
N GLN A 358 1.31 -10.21 -0.53
CA GLN A 358 1.01 -11.59 -0.93
C GLN A 358 2.11 -12.56 -0.47
N PHE A 359 1.73 -13.79 -0.15
CA PHE A 359 2.66 -14.86 0.24
C PHE A 359 2.38 -16.16 -0.52
N TYR A 360 3.41 -16.69 -1.19
CA TYR A 360 3.33 -17.95 -1.93
C TYR A 360 4.24 -18.97 -1.27
N ARG A 361 3.67 -20.11 -0.86
CA ARG A 361 4.37 -21.16 -0.11
C ARG A 361 4.22 -22.50 -0.79
N ASP A 362 5.33 -23.23 -0.92
CA ASP A 362 5.35 -24.62 -1.42
C ASP A 362 4.64 -24.78 -2.80
N CYS A 363 4.68 -23.74 -3.62
CA CYS A 363 3.98 -23.70 -4.91
C CYS A 363 4.84 -24.21 -6.05
N TYR A 364 4.18 -24.67 -7.12
CA TYR A 364 4.79 -24.94 -8.42
C TYR A 364 4.27 -23.89 -9.42
N ILE A 365 5.14 -23.04 -9.96
CA ILE A 365 4.76 -21.97 -10.88
C ILE A 365 5.53 -22.16 -12.17
N THR A 366 4.84 -22.28 -13.31
CA THR A 366 5.50 -22.53 -14.61
C THR A 366 4.99 -21.62 -15.71
N GLY A 367 5.92 -21.12 -16.52
CA GLY A 367 5.62 -20.27 -17.67
C GLY A 367 6.86 -19.94 -18.49
N THR A 368 6.74 -18.94 -19.36
CA THR A 368 7.76 -18.57 -20.34
C THR A 368 8.21 -17.11 -20.20
N VAL A 369 7.51 -16.20 -20.87
CA VAL A 369 7.77 -14.76 -20.88
C VAL A 369 7.04 -14.13 -19.69
N ASP A 370 7.77 -13.38 -18.87
CA ASP A 370 7.25 -12.58 -17.76
C ASP A 370 6.29 -13.35 -16.83
N PHE A 371 6.58 -14.62 -16.55
CA PHE A 371 5.58 -15.51 -15.97
C PHE A 371 5.25 -15.23 -14.49
N ILE A 372 6.04 -14.38 -13.82
CA ILE A 372 5.69 -13.72 -12.55
C ILE A 372 5.84 -12.22 -12.74
N PHE A 373 4.73 -11.48 -12.73
CA PHE A 373 4.74 -10.05 -13.03
C PHE A 373 3.70 -9.30 -12.19
N GLY A 374 3.80 -7.97 -12.19
CA GLY A 374 2.97 -7.08 -11.37
C GLY A 374 3.78 -6.22 -10.40
N ASN A 375 3.10 -5.57 -9.47
CA ASN A 375 3.69 -4.63 -8.52
C ASN A 375 3.19 -4.87 -7.08
N ALA A 376 2.93 -6.13 -6.72
CA ALA A 376 2.69 -6.51 -5.33
C ALA A 376 3.96 -6.37 -4.47
N ALA A 377 3.76 -6.29 -3.16
CA ALA A 377 4.79 -6.68 -2.19
C ALA A 377 4.63 -8.20 -1.96
N VAL A 378 5.50 -9.00 -2.57
CA VAL A 378 5.29 -10.46 -2.63
C VAL A 378 6.54 -11.24 -2.24
N VAL A 379 6.34 -12.28 -1.41
CA VAL A 379 7.38 -13.26 -1.07
C VAL A 379 6.97 -14.64 -1.55
N PHE A 380 7.83 -15.27 -2.36
CA PHE A 380 7.78 -16.67 -2.72
C PHE A 380 8.74 -17.44 -1.82
N GLN A 381 8.26 -18.46 -1.11
CA GLN A 381 9.07 -19.23 -0.19
C GLN A 381 8.90 -20.73 -0.43
N ASN A 382 10.03 -21.43 -0.60
CA ASN A 382 10.06 -22.87 -0.88
C ASN A 382 9.24 -23.29 -2.12
N CYS A 383 9.17 -22.42 -3.13
CA CYS A 383 8.49 -22.68 -4.38
C CYS A 383 9.43 -23.31 -5.42
N LYS A 384 8.86 -24.01 -6.40
CA LYS A 384 9.51 -24.39 -7.65
C LYS A 384 9.06 -23.43 -8.74
N LEU A 385 9.99 -22.64 -9.26
CA LEU A 385 9.77 -21.71 -10.37
C LEU A 385 10.34 -22.36 -11.63
N VAL A 386 9.46 -22.75 -12.55
CA VAL A 386 9.79 -23.67 -13.64
C VAL A 386 9.64 -22.99 -15.00
N ALA A 387 10.76 -22.60 -15.60
CA ALA A 387 10.76 -22.08 -16.97
C ALA A 387 10.48 -23.22 -17.94
N ARG A 388 9.47 -23.05 -18.81
CA ARG A 388 9.11 -24.03 -19.84
C ARG A 388 9.61 -23.64 -21.24
N LYS A 389 9.54 -24.57 -22.20
CA LYS A 389 9.96 -24.29 -23.57
C LYS A 389 9.03 -23.22 -24.19
N PRO A 390 9.55 -22.07 -24.65
CA PRO A 390 8.75 -21.05 -25.31
C PRO A 390 8.66 -21.30 -26.82
N MET A 391 8.06 -20.36 -27.56
CA MET A 391 8.13 -20.40 -29.03
C MET A 391 9.54 -20.11 -29.53
N SER A 392 9.83 -20.55 -30.76
CA SER A 392 11.08 -20.22 -31.45
C SER A 392 11.32 -18.70 -31.46
N GLY A 393 12.54 -18.28 -31.10
CA GLY A 393 12.94 -16.86 -31.05
C GLY A 393 12.50 -16.10 -29.79
N GLN A 394 11.73 -16.71 -28.89
CA GLN A 394 11.40 -16.11 -27.59
C GLN A 394 12.48 -16.41 -26.55
N GLN A 395 12.53 -15.54 -25.54
CA GLN A 395 13.35 -15.68 -24.35
C GLN A 395 12.44 -15.76 -23.13
N ASN A 396 12.80 -16.61 -22.16
CA ASN A 396 12.05 -16.72 -20.92
C ASN A 396 12.51 -15.67 -19.92
N MET A 397 11.55 -15.14 -19.15
CA MET A 397 11.80 -14.22 -18.04
C MET A 397 11.03 -14.73 -16.84
N VAL A 398 11.74 -15.07 -15.76
CA VAL A 398 11.09 -15.50 -14.52
C VAL A 398 10.26 -14.37 -13.94
N THR A 399 10.80 -13.14 -13.90
CA THR A 399 10.10 -11.99 -13.34
C THR A 399 10.04 -10.77 -14.28
N ALA A 400 8.95 -10.01 -14.20
CA ALA A 400 8.82 -8.69 -14.79
C ALA A 400 8.13 -7.73 -13.80
N GLN A 401 8.91 -7.20 -12.84
CA GLN A 401 8.37 -6.43 -11.72
C GLN A 401 8.09 -4.97 -12.15
N GLY A 402 6.89 -4.48 -11.82
CA GLY A 402 6.28 -3.26 -12.35
C GLY A 402 6.26 -2.04 -11.41
N ARG A 403 7.22 -1.87 -10.49
CA ARG A 403 7.27 -0.69 -9.61
C ARG A 403 7.60 0.59 -10.37
N THR A 404 6.75 1.60 -10.26
CA THR A 404 6.83 2.86 -11.02
C THR A 404 7.31 4.06 -10.19
N ASP A 405 7.30 3.96 -8.87
CA ASP A 405 7.74 5.04 -7.98
C ASP A 405 8.59 4.48 -6.82
N PRO A 406 9.71 5.14 -6.45
CA PRO A 406 10.60 4.66 -5.39
C PRO A 406 9.94 4.66 -4.00
N ASN A 407 8.90 5.47 -3.79
CA ASN A 407 8.16 5.54 -2.52
C ASN A 407 7.15 4.41 -2.37
N GLN A 408 6.91 3.58 -3.40
CA GLN A 408 6.12 2.36 -3.23
C GLN A 408 6.91 1.31 -2.43
N ASN A 409 6.23 0.65 -1.47
CA ASN A 409 6.80 -0.43 -0.67
C ASN A 409 6.72 -1.82 -1.34
N THR A 410 6.66 -1.86 -2.66
CA THR A 410 6.39 -3.08 -3.45
C THR A 410 7.66 -3.74 -3.99
N GLY A 411 7.58 -5.01 -4.37
CA GLY A 411 8.73 -5.75 -4.87
C GLY A 411 8.51 -7.26 -4.85
N THR A 412 9.29 -7.97 -5.67
CA THR A 412 9.26 -9.44 -5.72
C THR A 412 10.45 -10.03 -4.99
N SER A 413 10.19 -10.86 -3.98
CA SER A 413 11.22 -11.60 -3.23
C SER A 413 11.06 -13.10 -3.44
N ILE A 414 12.11 -13.75 -3.91
CA ILE A 414 12.18 -15.20 -4.15
C ILE A 414 13.17 -15.77 -3.13
N GLN A 415 12.66 -16.43 -2.09
CA GLN A 415 13.44 -16.95 -0.97
C GLN A 415 13.37 -18.47 -0.87
N SER A 416 14.51 -19.14 -0.69
CA SER A 416 14.57 -20.60 -0.50
C SER A 416 13.85 -21.41 -1.59
N CYS A 417 13.84 -20.90 -2.83
CA CYS A 417 13.14 -21.51 -3.95
C CYS A 417 14.08 -22.35 -4.82
N GLN A 418 13.49 -23.11 -5.75
CA GLN A 418 14.21 -23.80 -6.83
C GLN A 418 13.82 -23.16 -8.16
N ILE A 419 14.79 -22.59 -8.88
CA ILE A 419 14.61 -22.05 -10.23
C ILE A 419 15.19 -23.07 -11.21
N ILE A 420 14.31 -23.76 -11.93
CA ILE A 420 14.64 -24.95 -12.70
C ILE A 420 14.01 -24.92 -14.10
N PRO A 421 14.62 -25.55 -15.12
CA PRO A 421 13.95 -25.77 -16.38
C PRO A 421 12.94 -26.92 -16.24
N SER A 422 11.85 -26.85 -17.00
CA SER A 422 11.01 -28.01 -17.28
C SER A 422 11.77 -29.07 -18.10
N SER A 423 11.23 -30.28 -18.17
CA SER A 423 11.83 -31.37 -18.95
C SER A 423 11.94 -31.07 -20.44
N ASP A 424 10.98 -30.34 -21.02
CA ASP A 424 10.97 -29.95 -22.43
C ASP A 424 11.88 -28.74 -22.75
N LEU A 425 12.29 -27.97 -21.74
CA LEU A 425 13.32 -26.92 -21.88
C LEU A 425 14.73 -27.46 -21.62
N ALA A 426 14.90 -28.38 -20.68
CA ALA A 426 16.22 -28.81 -20.19
C ALA A 426 17.16 -29.33 -21.30
N SER A 427 16.62 -30.05 -22.28
CA SER A 427 17.39 -30.60 -23.41
C SER A 427 17.72 -29.57 -24.50
N VAL A 428 17.06 -28.42 -24.52
CA VAL A 428 17.18 -27.38 -25.55
C VAL A 428 17.49 -25.99 -24.97
N LYS A 429 17.89 -25.91 -23.70
CA LYS A 429 18.12 -24.67 -22.96
C LYS A 429 19.13 -23.72 -23.63
N SER A 430 20.07 -24.25 -24.41
CA SER A 430 21.03 -23.45 -25.20
C SER A 430 20.36 -22.65 -26.33
N SER A 431 19.20 -23.08 -26.81
CA SER A 431 18.43 -22.43 -27.88
C SER A 431 17.39 -21.45 -27.37
N PHE A 432 17.07 -21.47 -26.07
CA PHE A 432 16.02 -20.66 -25.45
C PHE A 432 16.55 -20.00 -24.17
N PRO A 433 17.19 -18.81 -24.29
CA PRO A 433 17.72 -18.10 -23.13
C PRO A 433 16.64 -17.88 -22.06
N THR A 434 17.00 -18.10 -20.80
CA THR A 434 16.14 -17.84 -19.64
C THR A 434 16.85 -16.87 -18.69
N TYR A 435 16.16 -15.84 -18.24
CA TYR A 435 16.68 -14.84 -17.29
C TYR A 435 15.83 -14.81 -16.01
N LEU A 436 16.43 -14.36 -14.90
CA LEU A 436 15.76 -14.11 -13.63
C LEU A 436 14.69 -13.02 -13.73
N GLY A 437 14.86 -12.07 -14.66
CA GLY A 437 13.83 -11.12 -15.01
C GLY A 437 14.30 -9.93 -15.84
N ARG A 438 13.37 -9.01 -16.10
CA ARG A 438 13.57 -7.75 -16.84
C ARG A 438 12.69 -6.62 -16.32
N PRO A 439 13.15 -5.35 -16.36
CA PRO A 439 12.49 -4.25 -15.63
C PRO A 439 11.30 -3.69 -16.40
N TRP A 440 10.10 -4.24 -16.18
CA TRP A 440 8.87 -3.75 -16.83
C TRP A 440 8.62 -2.26 -16.57
N LYS A 441 9.02 -1.75 -15.40
CA LYS A 441 8.89 -0.34 -15.01
C LYS A 441 10.18 0.21 -14.40
N GLU A 442 10.28 1.53 -14.37
CA GLU A 442 11.52 2.30 -14.09
C GLU A 442 12.19 1.94 -12.75
N TYR A 443 11.43 1.63 -11.71
CA TYR A 443 11.94 1.32 -10.37
C TYR A 443 11.80 -0.17 -10.03
N SER A 444 11.79 -1.03 -11.05
CA SER A 444 11.67 -2.49 -10.90
C SER A 444 12.60 -3.01 -9.80
N ARG A 445 12.05 -3.87 -8.94
CA ARG A 445 12.69 -4.33 -7.71
C ARG A 445 12.41 -5.81 -7.47
N THR A 446 13.44 -6.62 -7.62
CA THR A 446 13.39 -8.08 -7.49
C THR A 446 14.61 -8.58 -6.75
N VAL A 447 14.42 -9.48 -5.77
CA VAL A 447 15.52 -10.14 -5.07
C VAL A 447 15.36 -11.65 -5.12
N VAL A 448 16.42 -12.35 -5.50
CA VAL A 448 16.53 -13.81 -5.44
C VAL A 448 17.54 -14.17 -4.36
N MET A 449 17.07 -14.84 -3.30
CA MET A 449 17.91 -15.12 -2.15
C MET A 449 17.75 -16.54 -1.61
N GLN A 450 18.83 -17.09 -1.08
CA GLN A 450 18.88 -18.43 -0.48
C GLN A 450 18.30 -19.53 -1.38
N SER A 451 18.31 -19.32 -2.70
CA SER A 451 17.62 -20.15 -3.67
C SER A 451 18.61 -20.99 -4.48
N SER A 452 18.15 -22.14 -4.98
CA SER A 452 18.92 -22.95 -5.92
C SER A 452 18.56 -22.56 -7.37
N ILE A 453 19.58 -22.30 -8.18
CA ILE A 453 19.44 -21.82 -9.56
C ILE A 453 20.12 -22.81 -10.49
N SER A 454 19.36 -23.41 -11.41
CA SER A 454 19.88 -24.35 -12.40
C SER A 454 20.58 -23.64 -13.57
N ASP A 455 21.45 -24.35 -14.28
CA ASP A 455 22.31 -23.84 -15.36
C ASP A 455 21.59 -23.33 -16.62
N HIS A 456 20.26 -23.47 -16.71
CA HIS A 456 19.45 -22.85 -17.77
C HIS A 456 19.36 -21.32 -17.66
N ILE A 457 19.65 -20.73 -16.49
CA ILE A 457 19.70 -19.28 -16.33
C ILE A 457 20.95 -18.77 -17.04
N TYR A 458 20.73 -17.85 -17.98
CA TYR A 458 21.79 -17.27 -18.78
C TYR A 458 22.82 -16.55 -17.88
N PRO A 459 24.14 -16.61 -18.14
CA PRO A 459 25.15 -16.09 -17.22
C PRO A 459 24.98 -14.60 -16.83
N GLN A 460 24.44 -13.78 -17.74
CA GLN A 460 24.09 -12.38 -17.48
C GLN A 460 23.04 -12.20 -16.37
N GLY A 461 22.24 -13.24 -16.09
CA GLY A 461 21.23 -13.32 -15.05
C GLY A 461 19.96 -12.55 -15.36
N TRP A 462 20.08 -11.30 -15.83
CA TRP A 462 18.99 -10.36 -16.03
C TRP A 462 19.01 -9.81 -17.46
N ALA A 463 17.84 -9.50 -18.01
CA ALA A 463 17.71 -8.97 -19.38
C ALA A 463 17.20 -7.52 -19.36
N PRO A 464 17.67 -6.66 -20.28
CA PRO A 464 17.13 -5.31 -20.43
C PRO A 464 15.66 -5.39 -20.88
N TRP A 465 14.88 -4.36 -20.53
CA TRP A 465 13.53 -4.21 -21.08
C TRP A 465 13.58 -3.61 -22.48
N ASP A 466 14.17 -2.41 -22.59
CA ASP A 466 14.40 -1.70 -23.84
C ASP A 466 15.60 -0.75 -23.68
N GLY A 467 16.67 -0.98 -24.46
CA GLY A 467 17.90 -0.18 -24.35
C GLY A 467 18.46 -0.08 -22.92
N ASP A 468 18.69 1.17 -22.47
CA ASP A 468 19.19 1.50 -21.13
C ASP A 468 18.09 1.88 -20.13
N PHE A 469 16.82 1.69 -20.49
CA PHE A 469 15.67 1.96 -19.61
C PHE A 469 15.80 1.23 -18.27
N ALA A 470 15.55 1.96 -17.18
CA ALA A 470 15.55 1.49 -15.79
C ALA A 470 16.89 0.98 -15.23
N LEU A 471 17.93 0.77 -16.04
CA LEU A 471 19.17 0.09 -15.60
C LEU A 471 19.91 0.79 -14.45
N LYS A 472 19.63 2.09 -14.23
CA LYS A 472 20.19 2.90 -13.14
C LYS A 472 19.30 2.98 -11.90
N THR A 473 17.99 2.78 -12.05
CA THR A 473 16.97 3.05 -11.03
C THR A 473 16.32 1.79 -10.48
N LEU A 474 16.40 0.67 -11.23
CA LEU A 474 15.99 -0.64 -10.76
C LEU A 474 16.85 -1.11 -9.57
N TYR A 475 16.35 -2.09 -8.82
CA TYR A 475 17.10 -2.80 -7.79
C TYR A 475 16.94 -4.30 -7.98
N TYR A 476 17.95 -4.95 -8.57
CA TYR A 476 18.01 -6.41 -8.74
C TYR A 476 19.10 -7.00 -7.87
N GLY A 477 18.69 -7.82 -6.90
CA GLY A 477 19.58 -8.36 -5.88
C GLY A 477 19.68 -9.88 -5.92
N GLU A 478 20.90 -10.40 -5.75
CA GLU A 478 21.14 -11.83 -5.51
C GLU A 478 21.88 -12.03 -4.17
N TYR A 479 21.34 -12.87 -3.28
CA TYR A 479 21.92 -13.12 -1.96
C TYR A 479 22.02 -14.62 -1.64
N SER A 480 23.24 -15.13 -1.44
CA SER A 480 23.48 -16.49 -0.94
C SER A 480 22.76 -17.60 -1.74
N ASN A 481 22.67 -17.45 -3.06
CA ASN A 481 22.12 -18.46 -3.96
C ASN A 481 23.13 -19.61 -4.19
N SER A 482 22.64 -20.76 -4.61
CA SER A 482 23.43 -21.97 -4.91
C SER A 482 23.02 -22.60 -6.23
N GLY A 483 23.74 -23.61 -6.70
CA GLY A 483 23.49 -24.28 -7.97
C GLY A 483 24.25 -23.67 -9.14
N ALA A 484 24.26 -24.39 -10.27
CA ALA A 484 25.11 -24.08 -11.41
C ALA A 484 24.81 -22.73 -12.10
N GLY A 485 23.58 -22.21 -11.97
CA GLY A 485 23.18 -20.90 -12.50
C GLY A 485 23.40 -19.73 -11.54
N ALA A 486 23.87 -19.97 -10.30
CA ALA A 486 24.00 -18.94 -9.27
C ALA A 486 25.30 -18.14 -9.32
N GLY A 487 26.26 -18.50 -10.18
CA GLY A 487 27.52 -17.77 -10.31
C GLY A 487 27.33 -16.33 -10.80
N THR A 488 27.88 -15.36 -10.08
CA THR A 488 27.65 -13.93 -10.34
C THR A 488 28.75 -13.23 -11.15
N SER A 489 29.85 -13.92 -11.48
CA SER A 489 31.03 -13.32 -12.14
C SER A 489 30.78 -12.78 -13.55
N ASN A 490 29.75 -13.28 -14.24
CA ASN A 490 29.38 -12.91 -15.61
C ASN A 490 28.02 -12.18 -15.69
N ARG A 491 27.52 -11.70 -14.55
CA ARG A 491 26.27 -10.94 -14.48
C ARG A 491 26.42 -9.60 -15.20
N VAL A 492 25.28 -9.01 -15.54
CA VAL A 492 25.21 -7.65 -16.06
C VAL A 492 25.92 -6.64 -15.15
N ASN A 493 26.51 -5.59 -15.73
CA ASN A 493 27.22 -4.54 -14.99
C ASN A 493 26.36 -3.27 -14.82
N TRP A 494 25.06 -3.44 -14.57
CA TRP A 494 24.13 -2.31 -14.39
C TRP A 494 24.27 -1.71 -12.99
N THR A 495 24.10 -0.40 -12.86
CA THR A 495 24.14 0.27 -11.55
C THR A 495 23.07 -0.28 -10.59
N GLY A 496 21.89 -0.63 -11.09
CA GLY A 496 20.81 -1.22 -10.30
C GLY A 496 20.97 -2.72 -9.97
N TYR A 497 22.01 -3.39 -10.48
CA TYR A 497 22.28 -4.78 -10.15
C TYR A 497 23.24 -4.89 -8.94
N HIS A 498 22.91 -5.77 -8.01
CA HIS A 498 23.62 -5.91 -6.75
C HIS A 498 23.86 -7.38 -6.38
N VAL A 499 25.12 -7.75 -6.21
CA VAL A 499 25.48 -8.93 -5.41
C VAL A 499 25.37 -8.52 -3.95
N ILE A 500 24.33 -8.98 -3.27
CA ILE A 500 24.10 -8.63 -1.87
C ILE A 500 25.02 -9.51 -1.01
N THR A 501 25.88 -8.88 -0.21
CA THR A 501 26.76 -9.56 0.75
C THR A 501 26.37 -9.29 2.20
N ASN A 502 25.73 -8.14 2.47
CA ASN A 502 25.26 -7.75 3.79
C ASN A 502 23.88 -8.39 4.09
N SER A 503 23.79 -9.19 5.13
CA SER A 503 22.54 -9.81 5.57
C SER A 503 21.48 -8.79 5.99
N ALA A 504 21.86 -7.62 6.49
CA ALA A 504 20.93 -6.54 6.82
C ALA A 504 20.21 -5.97 5.59
N GLU A 505 20.88 -5.97 4.43
CA GLU A 505 20.27 -5.56 3.16
C GLU A 505 19.29 -6.62 2.66
N ALA A 506 19.70 -7.89 2.69
CA ALA A 506 18.82 -9.01 2.34
C ALA A 506 17.57 -9.08 3.24
N LYS A 507 17.69 -8.72 4.52
CA LYS A 507 16.60 -8.73 5.49
C LYS A 507 15.39 -7.91 5.04
N LYS A 508 15.61 -6.79 4.33
CA LYS A 508 14.53 -5.92 3.80
C LYS A 508 13.56 -6.64 2.87
N PHE A 509 13.95 -7.78 2.31
CA PHE A 509 13.17 -8.58 1.38
C PHE A 509 12.56 -9.84 2.01
N THR A 510 12.66 -9.98 3.34
CA THR A 510 12.09 -11.12 4.08
C THR A 510 10.60 -10.95 4.32
N VAL A 511 9.95 -12.02 4.79
CA VAL A 511 8.54 -12.01 5.18
C VAL A 511 8.23 -10.94 6.23
N ALA A 512 9.11 -10.74 7.22
CA ALA A 512 8.95 -9.70 8.24
C ALA A 512 8.94 -8.29 7.65
N GLU A 513 9.91 -7.96 6.80
CA GLU A 513 10.13 -6.57 6.40
C GLU A 513 9.31 -6.17 5.17
N LEU A 514 9.25 -7.03 4.15
CA LEU A 514 8.59 -6.68 2.88
C LEU A 514 7.06 -6.73 3.00
N ILE A 515 6.53 -7.74 3.68
CA ILE A 515 5.08 -8.00 3.74
C ILE A 515 4.51 -7.99 5.16
N GLN A 516 5.33 -7.72 6.18
CA GLN A 516 4.90 -7.68 7.59
C GLN A 516 4.18 -8.96 8.02
N GLY A 517 4.64 -10.10 7.50
CA GLY A 517 3.98 -11.39 7.62
C GLY A 517 3.79 -11.88 9.05
N GLY A 518 4.65 -11.46 9.99
CA GLY A 518 4.52 -11.80 11.41
C GLY A 518 3.17 -11.39 12.03
N VAL A 519 2.52 -10.35 11.48
CA VAL A 519 1.23 -9.83 11.98
C VAL A 519 0.05 -10.66 11.48
N TRP A 520 0.10 -11.20 10.26
CA TRP A 520 -1.07 -11.78 9.59
C TRP A 520 -0.91 -13.23 9.15
N LEU A 521 0.29 -13.71 8.80
CA LEU A 521 0.47 -15.10 8.32
C LEU A 521 0.16 -16.15 9.39
N LYS A 522 0.44 -15.84 10.65
CA LYS A 522 0.20 -16.76 11.77
C LYS A 522 -1.25 -17.23 11.87
N SER A 523 -2.21 -16.36 11.55
CA SER A 523 -3.65 -16.69 11.60
C SER A 523 -4.11 -17.57 10.44
N THR A 524 -3.31 -17.66 9.38
CA THR A 524 -3.62 -18.46 8.19
C THR A 524 -3.24 -19.93 8.35
N GLY A 525 -2.36 -20.24 9.32
CA GLY A 525 -1.84 -21.59 9.54
C GLY A 525 -0.75 -22.04 8.55
N VAL A 526 -0.42 -21.22 7.55
CA VAL A 526 0.67 -21.53 6.62
C VAL A 526 2.01 -21.52 7.35
N THR A 527 2.91 -22.42 6.98
CA THR A 527 4.29 -22.38 7.45
C THR A 527 5.05 -21.26 6.75
N TYR A 528 5.83 -20.48 7.50
CA TYR A 528 6.68 -19.44 6.94
C TYR A 528 7.96 -19.27 7.77
N THR A 529 9.04 -18.91 7.10
CA THR A 529 10.25 -18.36 7.73
C THR A 529 10.17 -16.85 7.65
N GLU A 530 10.31 -16.19 8.80
CA GLU A 530 10.09 -14.74 8.90
C GLU A 530 11.26 -13.90 8.39
N GLY A 531 12.50 -14.38 8.58
CA GLY A 531 13.73 -13.67 8.23
C GLY A 531 14.59 -14.42 7.21
N VAL A 532 15.85 -14.02 7.10
CA VAL A 532 16.88 -14.83 6.44
C VAL A 532 17.28 -15.98 7.36
N ASP A 533 17.36 -17.21 6.85
CA ASP A 533 17.92 -18.30 7.65
C ASP A 533 19.39 -17.99 7.95
N ALA A 534 19.78 -18.04 9.23
CA ALA A 534 21.18 -17.92 9.61
C ALA A 534 21.94 -19.09 8.97
N ARG A 535 23.02 -18.77 8.25
CA ARG A 535 23.99 -19.79 7.88
C ARG A 535 24.48 -20.50 9.15
N PRO A 536 24.94 -21.75 9.06
CA PRO A 536 25.60 -22.42 10.19
C PRO A 536 26.81 -21.65 10.74
N ASP A 537 27.41 -20.74 9.98
CA ASP A 537 28.56 -19.92 10.38
C ASP A 537 28.19 -18.64 11.18
N ASP A 538 26.95 -18.17 11.09
CA ASP A 538 26.48 -16.90 11.67
C ASP A 538 25.74 -17.06 13.02
N SER A 539 25.68 -18.28 13.57
CA SER A 539 25.06 -18.52 14.87
C SER A 539 26.09 -18.36 16.02
N PRO A 540 25.87 -17.46 16.99
CA PRO A 540 26.67 -17.42 18.21
C PRO A 540 26.37 -18.61 19.16
N TYR A 541 25.54 -19.57 18.73
CA TYR A 541 25.33 -20.80 19.49
C TYR A 541 26.39 -21.82 19.13
N TRP A 542 27.42 -21.85 19.98
CA TRP A 542 28.28 -23.01 20.19
C TRP A 542 27.44 -24.30 20.19
N PRO A 543 27.78 -25.33 19.39
CA PRO A 543 27.10 -26.61 19.47
C PRO A 543 27.25 -27.15 20.89
N LYS A 544 26.14 -27.41 21.59
CA LYS A 544 26.17 -28.29 22.75
C LYS A 544 26.59 -29.67 22.26
N TRP A 545 27.90 -29.94 22.31
CA TRP A 545 28.44 -31.28 22.19
C TRP A 545 27.89 -32.11 23.36
N ASN A 546 26.91 -32.97 23.07
CA ASN A 546 26.58 -34.09 23.95
C ASN A 546 27.73 -35.11 23.86
N VAL A 547 28.82 -34.82 24.55
CA VAL A 547 29.87 -35.80 24.80
C VAL A 547 29.33 -36.76 25.85
N LYS A 548 28.72 -37.86 25.41
CA LYS A 548 28.76 -39.08 26.21
C LYS A 548 30.24 -39.46 26.34
N ARG A 549 30.74 -39.49 27.57
CA ARG A 549 32.07 -40.03 27.90
C ARG A 549 32.16 -41.46 27.36
N SER A 550 32.88 -41.64 26.26
CA SER A 550 33.47 -42.93 25.90
C SER A 550 34.59 -42.72 24.91
N GLY A 551 35.82 -43.00 25.35
CA GLY A 551 36.93 -43.42 24.50
C GLY A 551 37.70 -42.32 23.78
N ILE A 552 38.95 -42.10 24.20
CA ILE A 552 39.98 -41.38 23.46
C ILE A 552 40.20 -42.10 22.12
N GLY A 553 39.97 -41.39 21.01
CA GLY A 553 40.21 -41.86 19.65
C GLY A 553 40.96 -40.79 18.84
N VAL A 554 42.18 -41.14 18.46
CA VAL A 554 43.21 -40.41 17.71
C VAL A 554 42.67 -39.54 16.56
N VAL A 555 43.03 -38.25 16.54
CA VAL A 555 42.79 -37.35 15.39
C VAL A 555 43.96 -37.48 14.42
N SER A 556 43.68 -37.80 13.14
CA SER A 556 44.73 -38.03 12.15
C SER A 556 45.50 -36.73 11.77
N PRO A 557 46.80 -36.82 11.43
CA PRO A 557 47.64 -35.66 11.07
C PRO A 557 47.09 -34.78 9.94
N LYS A 558 46.27 -35.33 9.02
CA LYS A 558 45.65 -34.57 7.92
C LYS A 558 44.68 -33.47 8.38
N VAL A 559 44.12 -33.59 9.60
CA VAL A 559 43.23 -32.56 10.18
C VAL A 559 44.04 -31.37 10.70
N VAL A 560 45.25 -31.63 11.21
CA VAL A 560 46.16 -30.59 11.71
C VAL A 560 46.72 -29.76 10.55
N TYR A 561 47.03 -30.39 9.42
CA TYR A 561 47.50 -29.67 8.22
C TYR A 561 46.47 -28.68 7.65
N LYS A 562 45.17 -28.98 7.70
CA LYS A 562 44.11 -28.03 7.29
C LYS A 562 43.91 -26.86 8.25
N LEU A 563 44.29 -27.02 9.51
CA LEU A 563 44.18 -25.97 10.54
C LEU A 563 45.32 -24.94 10.43
N LEU A 564 46.48 -25.35 9.89
CA LEU A 564 47.65 -24.48 9.76
C LEU A 564 47.67 -23.66 8.45
N ASP A 565 46.99 -24.13 7.39
CA ASP A 565 46.89 -23.41 6.11
C ASP A 565 46.09 -22.09 6.20
N GLY A 566 45.28 -21.92 7.26
CA GLY A 566 44.51 -20.71 7.54
C GLY A 566 45.28 -19.61 8.28
N ILE A 567 46.54 -19.84 8.65
CA ILE A 567 47.36 -18.89 9.40
C ILE A 567 48.58 -18.57 8.53
N HIS A 568 48.52 -17.44 7.80
CA HIS A 568 49.64 -16.91 7.02
C HIS A 568 50.89 -16.65 7.88
N LEU A 569 51.68 -17.70 8.14
CA LEU A 569 53.03 -17.64 8.70
C LEU A 569 54.00 -18.21 7.65
N SER A 570 54.22 -17.44 6.59
CA SER A 570 55.30 -17.69 5.65
C SER A 570 56.60 -17.09 6.19
N ARG A 571 57.36 -17.89 6.95
CA ARG A 571 58.83 -17.94 6.96
C ARG A 571 59.28 -18.93 8.04
N ASP A 572 60.28 -19.72 7.70
CA ASP A 572 61.05 -20.63 8.57
C ASP A 572 60.47 -22.04 8.82
N ILE A 573 60.01 -22.72 7.76
CA ILE A 573 59.86 -24.18 7.76
C ILE A 573 60.93 -24.81 6.85
N SER A 574 62.20 -24.66 7.24
CA SER A 574 63.30 -25.47 6.68
C SER A 574 64.26 -25.99 7.76
N LEU A 575 63.82 -26.02 9.02
CA LEU A 575 64.64 -26.47 10.16
C LEU A 575 64.08 -27.69 10.92
N PHE A 576 62.95 -28.26 10.49
CA PHE A 576 62.31 -29.36 11.20
C PHE A 576 62.15 -30.62 10.33
N GLU A 577 63.27 -31.09 9.77
CA GLU A 577 63.42 -32.48 9.35
C GLU A 577 64.63 -33.09 10.07
N SER A 578 64.45 -33.48 11.32
CA SER A 578 65.02 -34.74 11.83
C SER A 578 64.64 -34.98 13.30
N LYS A 579 64.19 -36.21 13.54
CA LYS A 579 64.13 -36.92 14.84
C LYS A 579 63.19 -36.34 15.92
N SER A 580 62.02 -36.98 15.97
CA SER A 580 61.36 -37.49 17.18
C SER A 580 61.67 -36.75 18.49
N ASN A 581 60.92 -35.68 18.76
CA ASN A 581 60.61 -35.35 20.15
C ASN A 581 59.20 -34.78 20.23
N GLU A 582 58.22 -35.68 20.17
CA GLU A 582 56.77 -35.39 20.28
C GLU A 582 56.46 -34.56 21.54
N GLU A 583 57.25 -34.73 22.60
CA GLU A 583 57.15 -33.95 23.83
C GLU A 583 57.57 -32.48 23.64
N LEU A 584 58.59 -32.21 22.82
CA LEU A 584 59.05 -30.86 22.53
C LEU A 584 58.05 -30.11 21.63
N THR A 585 57.50 -30.80 20.63
CA THR A 585 56.45 -30.26 19.76
C THR A 585 55.19 -29.94 20.56
N ASN A 586 54.76 -30.82 21.46
CA ASN A 586 53.61 -30.59 22.33
C ASN A 586 53.85 -29.44 23.33
N LYS A 587 55.07 -29.30 23.88
CA LYS A 587 55.43 -28.17 24.75
C LYS A 587 55.41 -26.83 24.01
N ILE A 588 55.90 -26.79 22.77
CA ILE A 588 55.87 -25.58 21.94
C ILE A 588 54.44 -25.21 21.56
N ILE A 589 53.62 -26.18 21.15
CA ILE A 589 52.20 -25.96 20.84
C ILE A 589 51.44 -25.46 22.08
N LEU A 590 51.63 -26.08 23.24
CA LEU A 590 51.04 -25.61 24.50
C LEU A 590 51.52 -24.21 24.89
N GLY A 591 52.79 -23.89 24.63
CA GLY A 591 53.34 -22.55 24.83
C GLY A 591 52.66 -21.50 23.96
N ILE A 592 52.45 -21.79 22.68
CA ILE A 592 51.78 -20.91 21.71
C ILE A 592 50.30 -20.73 22.08
N ILE A 593 49.59 -21.83 22.43
CA ILE A 593 48.19 -21.78 22.87
C ILE A 593 48.06 -20.92 24.13
N ASN A 594 48.93 -21.12 25.12
CA ASN A 594 48.89 -20.33 26.36
C ASN A 594 49.21 -18.85 26.11
N ALA A 595 50.14 -18.55 25.21
CA ALA A 595 50.43 -17.16 24.81
C ALA A 595 49.23 -16.51 24.10
N PHE A 596 48.53 -17.27 23.24
CA PHE A 596 47.33 -16.80 22.55
C PHE A 596 46.17 -16.56 23.52
N ILE A 597 45.91 -17.50 24.44
CA ILE A 597 44.92 -17.36 25.51
C ILE A 597 45.22 -16.13 26.37
N LYS A 598 46.49 -15.91 26.73
CA LYS A 598 46.90 -14.74 27.52
C LYS A 598 46.66 -13.43 26.78
N LYS A 599 46.91 -13.40 25.45
CA LYS A 599 46.67 -12.23 24.59
C LYS A 599 45.18 -11.93 24.46
N GLU A 600 44.36 -12.94 24.19
CA GLU A 600 42.89 -12.82 24.11
C GLU A 600 42.29 -12.37 25.44
N LYS A 601 42.73 -12.95 26.56
CA LYS A 601 42.25 -12.56 27.89
C LYS A 601 42.57 -11.11 28.23
N SER A 602 43.76 -10.62 27.83
CA SER A 602 44.13 -9.20 27.99
C SER A 602 43.30 -8.28 27.09
N ALA A 603 42.95 -8.70 25.86
CA ALA A 603 42.07 -7.93 24.98
C ALA A 603 40.63 -7.86 25.53
N ILE A 604 40.12 -8.97 26.08
CA ILE A 604 38.81 -9.04 26.72
C ILE A 604 38.76 -8.16 27.97
N GLU A 605 39.81 -8.15 28.80
CA GLU A 605 39.89 -7.28 29.98
C GLU A 605 39.90 -5.79 29.59
N LYS A 606 40.63 -5.42 28.54
CA LYS A 606 40.61 -4.03 28.00
C LYS A 606 39.23 -3.65 27.46
N LEU A 607 38.58 -4.54 26.72
CA LEU A 607 37.22 -4.32 26.22
C LEU A 607 36.21 -4.20 27.36
N LYS A 608 36.36 -5.00 28.43
CA LYS A 608 35.51 -4.92 29.62
C LYS A 608 35.69 -3.58 30.34
N GLU A 609 36.92 -3.10 30.48
CA GLU A 609 37.20 -1.80 31.08
C GLU A 609 36.64 -0.63 30.24
N GLU A 610 36.69 -0.75 28.91
CA GLU A 610 36.09 0.23 28.00
C GLU A 610 34.55 0.19 28.04
N PHE A 611 33.97 -1.00 28.20
CA PHE A 611 32.53 -1.19 28.35
C PHE A 611 32.03 -0.60 29.68
N ASP A 612 32.76 -0.84 30.77
CA ASP A 612 32.45 -0.28 32.09
C ASP A 612 32.55 1.26 32.09
N LYS A 613 33.55 1.83 31.40
CA LYS A 613 33.67 3.29 31.19
C LYS A 613 32.46 3.84 30.41
N ARG A 614 32.04 3.18 29.33
CA ARG A 614 30.86 3.59 28.54
C ARG A 614 29.55 3.42 29.32
N ALA A 615 29.46 2.44 30.22
CA ALA A 615 28.30 2.25 31.09
C ALA A 615 28.17 3.40 32.12
N VAL A 616 29.29 3.88 32.67
CA VAL A 616 29.31 5.06 33.54
C VAL A 616 28.92 6.33 32.79
N GLU A 617 29.40 6.50 31.55
CA GLU A 617 29.02 7.61 30.65
C GLU A 617 27.52 7.59 30.31
N SER A 618 26.98 6.40 30.02
CA SER A 618 25.55 6.18 29.76
C SER A 618 24.69 6.50 30.99
N LYS A 619 25.14 6.13 32.18
CA LYS A 619 24.44 6.46 33.44
C LYS A 619 24.46 7.96 33.73
N LYS A 620 25.56 8.67 33.43
CA LYS A 620 25.62 10.15 33.49
C LYS A 620 24.65 10.80 32.49
N ARG A 621 24.58 10.30 31.24
CA ARG A 621 23.62 10.79 30.24
C ARG A 621 22.18 10.54 30.64
N ALA A 622 21.87 9.39 31.25
CA ALA A 622 20.54 9.09 31.78
C ALA A 622 20.14 10.04 32.92
N THR A 623 21.07 10.42 33.81
CA THR A 623 20.80 11.44 34.84
C THR A 623 20.53 12.81 34.23
N ILE A 624 21.26 13.21 33.19
CA ILE A 624 21.01 14.47 32.46
C ILE A 624 19.64 14.42 31.76
N LEU A 625 19.32 13.32 31.08
CA LEU A 625 18.02 13.12 30.43
C LEU A 625 16.86 13.15 31.45
N ASN A 626 17.02 12.57 32.63
CA ASN A 626 16.02 12.64 33.69
C ASN A 626 15.87 14.06 34.26
N SER A 627 16.96 14.85 34.35
CA SER A 627 16.87 16.26 34.74
C SER A 627 16.20 17.13 33.68
N VAL A 628 16.43 16.83 32.40
CA VAL A 628 15.76 17.50 31.27
C VAL A 628 14.28 17.11 31.21
N ALA A 629 13.96 15.83 31.46
CA ALA A 629 12.59 15.36 31.54
C ALA A 629 11.84 16.01 32.71
N ALA A 630 12.46 16.13 33.89
CA ALA A 630 11.86 16.81 35.04
C ALA A 630 11.62 18.31 34.78
N GLU A 631 12.54 18.98 34.08
CA GLU A 631 12.37 20.39 33.69
C GLU A 631 11.28 20.56 32.61
N ALA A 632 11.14 19.60 31.70
CA ALA A 632 10.06 19.56 30.71
C ALA A 632 8.69 19.35 31.37
N ASP A 633 8.60 18.47 32.37
CA ASP A 633 7.37 18.18 33.13
C ASP A 633 6.93 19.41 33.95
N LYS A 634 7.90 20.12 34.54
CA LYS A 634 7.66 21.39 35.22
C LYS A 634 7.10 22.46 34.27
N ARG A 635 7.69 22.59 33.07
CA ARG A 635 7.18 23.53 32.04
C ARG A 635 5.80 23.14 31.51
N ALA A 636 5.50 21.85 31.41
CA ALA A 636 4.17 21.37 31.03
C ALA A 636 3.13 21.76 32.08
N THR A 637 3.46 21.58 33.37
CA THR A 637 2.60 21.99 34.50
C THR A 637 2.38 23.51 34.53
N ASP A 638 3.43 24.30 34.28
CA ASP A 638 3.31 25.77 34.18
C ASP A 638 2.41 26.19 33.01
N LEU A 639 2.49 25.50 31.86
CA LEU A 639 1.62 25.74 30.71
C LEU A 639 0.16 25.37 31.00
N GLU A 640 -0.09 24.25 31.67
CA GLU A 640 -1.45 23.85 32.08
C GLU A 640 -2.06 24.85 33.06
N ALA A 641 -1.28 25.38 34.00
CA ALA A 641 -1.75 26.43 34.90
C ALA A 641 -2.07 27.75 34.16
N MET A 642 -1.26 28.10 33.16
CA MET A 642 -1.54 29.25 32.28
C MET A 642 -2.80 29.03 31.44
N LEU A 643 -3.01 27.81 30.92
CA LEU A 643 -4.20 27.44 30.16
C LEU A 643 -5.45 27.52 31.04
N LEU A 644 -5.42 26.97 32.25
CA LEU A 644 -6.53 27.02 33.20
C LEU A 644 -6.87 28.47 33.59
N THR A 645 -5.85 29.32 33.75
CA THR A 645 -6.04 30.77 34.00
C THR A 645 -6.66 31.47 32.80
N ALA A 646 -6.28 31.08 31.58
CA ALA A 646 -6.86 31.62 30.35
C ALA A 646 -8.31 31.16 30.17
N GLU A 647 -8.62 29.90 30.49
CA GLU A 647 -9.97 29.34 30.47
C GLU A 647 -10.88 30.01 31.50
N GLN A 648 -10.40 30.25 32.73
CA GLN A 648 -11.15 31.01 33.74
C GLN A 648 -11.45 32.44 33.29
N LYS A 649 -10.48 33.12 32.66
CA LYS A 649 -10.71 34.46 32.08
C LYS A 649 -11.67 34.42 30.89
N LEU A 650 -11.62 33.37 30.08
CA LEU A 650 -12.55 33.17 28.98
C LEU A 650 -13.98 32.95 29.52
N GLN A 651 -14.12 32.19 30.61
CA GLN A 651 -15.38 31.94 31.28
C GLN A 651 -15.95 33.19 31.96
N GLU A 652 -15.12 34.04 32.58
CA GLU A 652 -15.54 35.37 33.08
C GLU A 652 -15.99 36.33 31.96
N VAL A 653 -15.38 36.22 30.78
CA VAL A 653 -15.80 36.97 29.58
C VAL A 653 -17.11 36.40 29.03
N GLU A 654 -17.25 35.07 28.99
CA GLU A 654 -18.46 34.37 28.55
C GLU A 654 -19.65 34.55 29.49
N GLU A 655 -19.46 34.76 30.80
CA GLU A 655 -20.56 35.07 31.73
C GLU A 655 -21.02 36.54 31.64
N ARG A 656 -20.14 37.45 31.21
CA ARG A 656 -20.48 38.88 30.98
C ARG A 656 -21.20 39.16 29.66
N ILE A 657 -21.17 38.22 28.72
CA ILE A 657 -21.76 38.34 27.39
C ILE A 657 -23.31 38.09 27.40
N PRO A 658 -23.85 37.10 28.12
CA PRO A 658 -25.29 36.80 28.19
C PRO A 658 -26.11 37.92 28.81
N GLU A 659 -25.68 38.58 29.89
CA GLU A 659 -26.52 39.63 30.51
C GLU A 659 -26.71 40.86 29.62
N LYS A 660 -25.69 41.22 28.82
CA LYS A 660 -25.77 42.36 27.89
C LYS A 660 -26.51 42.02 26.60
N ILE A 661 -26.36 40.79 26.11
CA ILE A 661 -27.00 40.33 24.88
C ILE A 661 -28.47 39.93 25.11
N THR A 662 -28.81 39.32 26.25
CA THR A 662 -30.21 38.94 26.56
C THR A 662 -31.08 40.18 26.74
N LYS A 663 -30.58 41.24 27.39
CA LYS A 663 -31.30 42.51 27.52
C LYS A 663 -31.49 43.22 26.17
N ALA A 664 -30.47 43.19 25.30
CA ALA A 664 -30.58 43.73 23.94
C ALA A 664 -31.51 42.90 23.03
N LEU A 665 -31.60 41.59 23.25
CA LEU A 665 -32.47 40.68 22.49
C LEU A 665 -33.94 40.75 22.93
N GLU A 666 -34.23 41.02 24.21
CA GLU A 666 -35.61 41.26 24.67
C GLU A 666 -36.17 42.60 24.15
N ASP A 667 -35.32 43.64 24.11
CA ASP A 667 -35.66 44.92 23.50
C ASP A 667 -35.80 44.82 21.96
N TYR A 668 -35.08 43.90 21.31
CA TYR A 668 -35.18 43.68 19.85
C TYR A 668 -36.36 42.76 19.45
N LYS A 669 -36.75 41.80 20.29
CA LYS A 669 -37.90 40.89 20.05
C LYS A 669 -39.26 41.58 20.19
N SER A 670 -39.31 42.73 20.85
CA SER A 670 -40.53 43.54 21.00
C SER A 670 -40.69 44.62 19.90
N SER A 671 -39.75 44.71 18.96
CA SER A 671 -39.79 45.64 17.82
C SER A 671 -40.77 45.18 16.73
N ASP A 672 -41.64 46.09 16.29
CA ASP A 672 -42.59 45.89 15.20
C ASP A 672 -41.92 45.57 13.84
N ASP A 673 -40.62 45.87 13.67
CA ASP A 673 -39.85 45.58 12.46
C ASP A 673 -39.61 44.07 12.24
N LEU A 674 -39.54 43.27 13.31
CA LEU A 674 -39.30 41.83 13.22
C LEU A 674 -40.55 41.08 12.75
N LYS A 675 -41.75 41.57 13.09
CA LYS A 675 -43.02 41.00 12.63
C LYS A 675 -43.23 41.25 11.13
N ASP A 676 -42.79 42.41 10.62
CA ASP A 676 -42.87 42.76 9.21
C ASP A 676 -41.84 41.98 8.36
N PHE A 677 -40.66 41.68 8.92
CA PHE A 677 -39.64 40.85 8.26
C PHE A 677 -40.06 39.38 8.14
N VAL A 678 -40.67 38.80 9.17
CA VAL A 678 -41.15 37.40 9.14
C VAL A 678 -42.31 37.24 8.14
N ALA A 679 -43.25 38.19 8.09
CA ALA A 679 -44.33 38.19 7.10
C ALA A 679 -43.81 38.28 5.64
N LYS A 680 -42.73 39.03 5.41
CA LYS A 680 -42.08 39.13 4.09
C LYS A 680 -41.26 37.90 3.72
N PHE A 681 -40.71 37.18 4.70
CA PHE A 681 -39.93 35.97 4.50
C PHE A 681 -40.82 34.77 4.14
N ASP A 682 -41.99 34.65 4.77
CA ASP A 682 -42.96 33.58 4.45
C ASP A 682 -43.56 33.78 3.05
N ALA A 683 -43.85 35.02 2.64
CA ALA A 683 -44.29 35.35 1.28
C ALA A 683 -43.24 35.00 0.20
N LEU A 684 -41.95 35.05 0.54
CA LEU A 684 -40.85 34.71 -0.38
C LEU A 684 -40.66 33.19 -0.53
N ASN A 685 -40.98 32.43 0.51
CA ASN A 685 -40.93 30.96 0.48
C ASN A 685 -42.08 30.37 -0.34
N ASP A 686 -43.27 30.96 -0.28
CA ASP A 686 -44.40 30.54 -1.12
C ASP A 686 -44.12 30.83 -2.62
N PHE A 687 -43.49 31.95 -2.95
CA PHE A 687 -43.08 32.30 -4.33
C PHE A 687 -42.03 31.32 -4.90
N ARG A 688 -41.17 30.78 -4.05
CA ARG A 688 -40.12 29.81 -4.42
C ARG A 688 -40.69 28.43 -4.77
N HIS A 689 -41.86 28.07 -4.23
CA HIS A 689 -42.52 26.80 -4.53
C HIS A 689 -43.26 26.78 -5.86
N GLU A 690 -43.73 27.93 -6.37
CA GLU A 690 -44.40 28.02 -7.69
C GLU A 690 -43.43 28.03 -8.89
N LEU A 691 -42.19 28.48 -8.70
CA LEU A 691 -41.15 28.53 -9.75
C LEU A 691 -40.55 27.16 -10.15
N ALA A 692 -40.93 26.08 -9.45
CA ALA A 692 -40.38 24.74 -9.66
C ALA A 692 -41.16 23.87 -10.68
N ARG A 693 -42.08 24.43 -11.49
CA ARG A 693 -42.77 23.69 -12.58
C ARG A 693 -42.18 24.02 -13.96
N PRO A 694 -41.92 23.02 -14.83
CA PRO A 694 -41.16 23.23 -16.05
C PRO A 694 -42.04 23.61 -17.25
N THR A 695 -42.16 24.90 -17.56
CA THR A 695 -42.48 25.39 -18.93
C THR A 695 -42.06 26.86 -19.09
N PHE A 696 -41.15 27.13 -20.01
CA PHE A 696 -40.37 28.37 -20.16
C PHE A 696 -41.11 29.56 -20.83
N PHE A 697 -42.44 29.68 -20.76
CA PHE A 697 -43.15 30.80 -21.41
C PHE A 697 -44.18 31.57 -20.56
N ASN A 698 -44.37 31.23 -19.28
CA ASN A 698 -45.26 31.99 -18.39
C ASN A 698 -44.53 32.98 -17.45
N GLY A 699 -43.19 33.02 -17.47
CA GLY A 699 -42.42 33.85 -16.54
C GLY A 699 -42.49 35.37 -16.78
N ILE A 700 -42.76 35.80 -18.02
CA ILE A 700 -42.78 37.24 -18.35
C ILE A 700 -44.12 37.88 -17.98
N HIS A 701 -45.24 37.15 -18.06
CA HIS A 701 -46.56 37.67 -17.66
C HIS A 701 -46.70 37.80 -16.14
N LEU A 702 -46.11 36.89 -15.36
CA LEU A 702 -46.14 36.92 -13.89
C LEU A 702 -45.23 38.02 -13.29
N LEU A 703 -44.16 38.40 -14.00
CA LEU A 703 -43.30 39.51 -13.59
C LEU A 703 -44.03 40.86 -13.71
N CYS A 704 -44.89 41.02 -14.73
CA CYS A 704 -45.70 42.23 -14.94
C CYS A 704 -46.80 42.39 -13.88
N ASP A 705 -47.45 41.30 -13.44
CA ASP A 705 -48.47 41.34 -12.38
C ASP A 705 -47.88 41.62 -10.98
N TYR A 706 -46.65 41.16 -10.72
CA TYR A 706 -45.95 41.41 -9.45
C TYR A 706 -45.49 42.88 -9.31
N VAL A 707 -45.06 43.51 -10.42
CA VAL A 707 -44.70 44.94 -10.45
C VAL A 707 -45.94 45.83 -10.30
N HIS A 708 -47.11 45.41 -10.80
CA HIS A 708 -48.36 46.16 -10.65
C HIS A 708 -48.91 46.12 -9.21
N LYS A 709 -48.70 45.03 -8.47
CA LYS A 709 -49.11 44.88 -7.05
C LYS A 709 -48.20 45.61 -6.05
N LEU A 710 -46.98 45.98 -6.41
CA LEU A 710 -46.04 46.69 -5.53
C LEU A 710 -46.14 48.22 -5.58
N GLY A 711 -47.13 48.78 -6.27
CA GLY A 711 -47.54 50.18 -6.09
C GLY A 711 -46.48 51.25 -6.43
N ARG A 712 -45.41 50.92 -7.17
CA ARG A 712 -44.45 51.91 -7.67
C ARG A 712 -44.86 52.40 -9.05
N LYS A 713 -45.16 53.70 -9.17
CA LYS A 713 -45.57 54.33 -10.44
C LYS A 713 -44.42 54.79 -11.35
N ASP A 714 -43.15 54.62 -10.98
CA ASP A 714 -42.04 55.21 -11.73
C ASP A 714 -40.96 54.17 -12.10
N PHE A 715 -41.28 53.21 -12.97
CA PHE A 715 -40.29 52.34 -13.59
C PHE A 715 -40.49 52.31 -15.12
N ASP A 716 -39.63 53.03 -15.83
CA ASP A 716 -39.60 53.13 -17.29
C ASP A 716 -38.76 51.99 -17.88
N PHE A 717 -39.38 51.16 -18.73
CA PHE A 717 -38.78 49.99 -19.38
C PHE A 717 -38.07 50.30 -20.70
N SER A 718 -37.83 51.57 -21.04
CA SER A 718 -37.39 51.97 -22.39
C SER A 718 -35.93 51.70 -22.75
N ASN A 719 -35.14 50.96 -21.96
CA ASN A 719 -33.72 50.69 -22.26
C ASN A 719 -33.31 49.20 -22.29
N LEU A 720 -34.26 48.26 -22.41
CA LEU A 720 -33.94 46.82 -22.54
C LEU A 720 -34.14 46.27 -23.96
N ILE A 721 -33.81 47.06 -24.98
CA ILE A 721 -33.64 46.58 -26.36
C ILE A 721 -32.38 47.23 -26.93
N LEU A 722 -31.22 46.58 -26.75
CA LEU A 722 -30.01 46.65 -27.59
C LEU A 722 -28.81 46.17 -26.76
N MET A 723 -28.50 44.88 -26.86
CA MET A 723 -27.13 44.33 -26.89
C MET A 723 -27.22 42.80 -26.91
N SER A 724 -27.60 42.29 -28.08
CA SER A 724 -27.44 40.88 -28.44
C SER A 724 -26.84 40.86 -29.83
N MET A 725 -25.52 40.84 -29.93
CA MET A 725 -24.75 40.13 -30.97
C MET A 725 -23.23 40.27 -30.74
N PRO A 726 -22.42 39.24 -31.09
CA PRO A 726 -21.01 39.11 -30.73
C PRO A 726 -20.06 39.66 -31.82
N PRO A 727 -18.78 39.91 -31.50
CA PRO A 727 -17.72 39.83 -32.49
C PRO A 727 -16.53 38.93 -32.06
N PRO A 728 -15.65 38.57 -33.02
CA PRO A 728 -14.92 37.30 -33.07
C PRO A 728 -13.56 37.34 -32.36
N THR A 729 -13.06 36.20 -31.90
CA THR A 729 -11.65 36.04 -31.51
C THR A 729 -10.84 35.42 -32.65
N GLN A 730 -9.88 36.20 -33.15
CA GLN A 730 -8.76 35.74 -33.97
C GLN A 730 -7.46 36.18 -33.27
N LYS A 731 -6.55 35.21 -33.05
CA LYS A 731 -5.08 35.33 -32.81
C LYS A 731 -4.58 36.34 -31.75
N GLN A 732 -3.92 35.84 -30.72
CA GLN A 732 -2.46 35.60 -30.71
C GLN A 732 -2.08 34.69 -29.54
#